data_AF-A0A2P2HYK8-F1
#
_entry.id   AF-A0A2P2HYK8-F1
#
_cell.length_a   1.000
_cell.length_b   1.000
_cell.length_c   1.000
_cell.angle_alpha   90.00
_cell.angle_beta   90.00
_cell.angle_gamma   90.00
#
_symmetry.space_group_name_H-M   'P 1'
#
loop_
_entity.id
_entity.type
_entity.pdbx_description
1 polymer ?
#
loop_
_entity_poly.entity_id
_entity_poly.type
_entity_poly.pdbx_seq_one_letter_code
_entity_poly.pdbx_strand_id
1 'polypeptide(L)'
;NDEHDRLSSQMAQLRNQVSRLEKEKEAVECQLGSVRLQLSGEQNSAATVAEITSREAALVNRIDSLEKTVQALNHEKEELLKCENSTPGTGSKGLTSSASSSSINAASCDNHSEVMSNSSYSKAEDVHRLKDLEDTFEERYMKLKSVAIKLKKKLAEQTIQLNAAEEQKNKLLAQKEQFGPAKAASKNIQILQGEIDRLQDSVEGSNRGIKELNTQLATAAQQLAEAKDQLAEQLQQIDTLNSSVKSLEELTGTQQTNETELQAKILTLQAQASGLEEEDTKQRSLLNLELLDSERSIAELRAQMSEMESESCREKQELAGLRQRIVSLDTQLEHLTAQHSADDSTTEHLRKSNEELRSQLTDVEKEVLSMRMLKQQHTVEIERLLQEVEAQKVCVTDVSQAKAQAEDHARRTAARNNKQVAALEEGLESITKELQQTSDELQQLKKNFEGYKARAQSVLKQQQQQQQTSGGVDAGELQRRLQLAETQLQSIQQTNRLLQSELSGVQSEHKFAQSEKERTRKHHKLDCEQAAAEQATLHEQIGKLEKKLHQVTTDTQAVIAKMAAEGEAMANSYEGQLKNSNVAHQRELMELQCQLDAANRKLQDANSNVSNSAGLAGSKTANPRQRLNSTEDPRVDVTTMVREAGEGSEWVEPAPTHRHQQQPSTGSNSSGGARPSSSLHHELHKDPYNPPSLQQLINSTGTADDNGSNSSSITEIVSNANALYANSQIASLQKKVDAYELRITQVSSLLHESEAENDKLAQLTSALKEEIRRGSRNNDREKHLENLEYLKNVVLQFITLGVTGGDGRERLLPVLSTLLQLSPVEVTKIKSTIKGEGDASAGSAGWGSYLHMWSGR
;
A
#
# COMPACT_ATOMS: atom_id res chain seq x y z
N ASN A 1 -20.66 -81.16 -34.88
CA ASN A 1 -19.71 -80.71 -33.83
C ASN A 1 -19.67 -79.20 -33.74
N ASP A 2 -19.42 -78.48 -34.83
CA ASP A 2 -19.28 -77.01 -34.80
C ASP A 2 -20.52 -76.24 -34.29
N GLU A 3 -21.75 -76.66 -34.62
CA GLU A 3 -22.96 -76.04 -34.05
C GLU A 3 -23.12 -76.32 -32.55
N HIS A 4 -22.72 -77.50 -32.09
CA HIS A 4 -22.78 -77.86 -30.69
C HIS A 4 -21.76 -77.05 -29.88
N ASP A 5 -20.57 -76.84 -30.42
CA ASP A 5 -19.53 -76.01 -29.79
C ASP A 5 -19.94 -74.53 -29.76
N ARG A 6 -20.60 -74.04 -30.81
CA ARG A 6 -21.13 -72.67 -30.86
C ARG A 6 -22.24 -72.44 -29.84
N LEU A 7 -23.18 -73.38 -29.72
CA LEU A 7 -24.25 -73.35 -28.71
C LEU A 7 -23.68 -73.49 -27.29
N SER A 8 -22.66 -74.32 -27.11
CA SER A 8 -21.98 -74.47 -25.81
C SER A 8 -21.25 -73.19 -25.39
N SER A 9 -20.61 -72.51 -26.34
CA SER A 9 -19.96 -71.21 -26.10
C SER A 9 -20.98 -70.11 -25.78
N GLN A 10 -22.11 -70.06 -26.50
CA GLN A 10 -23.21 -69.13 -26.19
C GLN A 10 -23.83 -69.41 -24.81
N MET A 11 -24.02 -70.68 -24.45
CA MET A 11 -24.51 -71.06 -23.12
C MET A 11 -23.53 -70.70 -22.01
N ALA A 12 -22.22 -70.81 -22.26
CA ALA A 12 -21.19 -70.37 -21.33
C ALA A 12 -21.18 -68.84 -21.15
N GLN A 13 -21.35 -68.08 -22.24
CA GLN A 13 -21.49 -66.63 -22.18
C GLN A 13 -22.73 -66.20 -21.41
N LEU A 14 -23.89 -66.83 -21.67
CA LEU A 14 -25.12 -66.55 -20.94
C LEU A 14 -25.00 -66.88 -19.45
N ARG A 15 -24.36 -68.00 -19.08
CA ARG A 15 -24.10 -68.34 -17.66
C ARG A 15 -23.21 -67.30 -16.98
N ASN A 16 -22.17 -66.83 -17.65
CA ASN A 16 -21.30 -65.79 -17.11
C ASN A 16 -22.05 -64.46 -16.94
N GLN A 17 -22.94 -64.13 -17.86
CA GLN A 17 -23.76 -62.91 -17.78
C GLN A 17 -24.78 -62.99 -16.64
N VAL A 18 -25.43 -64.15 -16.44
CA VAL A 18 -26.32 -64.38 -15.30
C VAL A 18 -25.56 -64.28 -13.98
N SER A 19 -24.38 -64.89 -13.85
CA SER A 19 -23.57 -64.79 -12.64
C SER A 19 -23.12 -63.35 -12.33
N ARG A 20 -22.88 -62.54 -13.36
CA ARG A 20 -22.57 -61.11 -13.19
C ARG A 20 -23.79 -60.33 -12.68
N LEU A 21 -24.96 -60.57 -13.26
CA LEU A 21 -26.21 -59.92 -12.83
C LEU A 21 -26.62 -60.35 -11.41
N GLU A 22 -26.38 -61.59 -11.01
CA GLU A 22 -26.61 -62.06 -9.64
C GLU A 22 -25.72 -61.32 -8.63
N LYS A 23 -24.44 -61.12 -8.94
CA LYS A 23 -23.53 -60.32 -8.10
C LYS A 23 -23.92 -58.85 -8.03
N GLU A 24 -24.37 -58.27 -9.15
CA GLU A 24 -24.86 -56.89 -9.17
C GLU A 24 -26.16 -56.75 -8.35
N LYS A 25 -27.06 -57.74 -8.41
CA LYS A 25 -28.25 -57.80 -7.56
C LYS A 25 -27.90 -57.88 -6.07
N GLU A 26 -26.98 -58.76 -5.66
CA GLU A 26 -26.54 -58.87 -4.26
C GLU A 26 -25.89 -57.58 -3.76
N ALA A 27 -25.13 -56.87 -4.61
CA ALA A 27 -24.55 -55.58 -4.27
C ALA A 27 -25.62 -54.49 -4.03
N VAL A 28 -26.65 -54.45 -4.87
CA VAL A 28 -27.79 -53.53 -4.71
C VAL A 28 -28.60 -53.86 -3.46
N GLU A 29 -28.85 -55.14 -3.18
CA GLU A 29 -29.54 -55.57 -1.96
C GLU A 29 -28.75 -55.18 -0.69
N CYS A 30 -27.42 -55.29 -0.70
CA CYS A 30 -26.56 -54.79 0.38
C CYS A 30 -26.66 -53.27 0.56
N GLN A 31 -26.66 -52.50 -0.54
CA GLN A 31 -26.82 -51.04 -0.48
C GLN A 31 -28.19 -50.65 0.07
N LEU A 32 -29.24 -51.35 -0.34
CA LEU A 32 -30.61 -51.10 0.12
C LEU A 32 -30.77 -51.44 1.61
N GLY A 33 -30.06 -52.46 2.11
CA GLY A 33 -29.95 -52.77 3.54
C GLY A 33 -29.27 -51.66 4.34
N SER A 34 -28.18 -51.07 3.82
CA SER A 34 -27.49 -49.94 4.43
C SER A 34 -28.38 -48.70 4.53
N VAL A 35 -29.11 -48.37 3.45
CA VAL A 35 -30.04 -47.24 3.42
C VAL A 35 -31.21 -47.44 4.39
N ARG A 36 -31.73 -48.67 4.51
CA ARG A 36 -32.80 -48.99 5.48
C ARG A 36 -32.33 -48.84 6.94
N LEU A 37 -31.07 -49.17 7.22
CA LEU A 37 -30.44 -48.95 8.54
C LEU A 37 -30.20 -47.46 8.83
N GLN A 38 -29.88 -46.65 7.82
CA GLN A 38 -29.78 -45.19 7.97
C GLN A 38 -31.15 -44.56 8.25
N LEU A 39 -32.19 -44.98 7.51
CA LEU A 39 -33.57 -44.51 7.72
C LEU A 39 -34.13 -44.87 9.11
N SER A 40 -33.77 -46.03 9.67
CA SER A 40 -34.18 -46.37 11.05
C SER A 40 -33.43 -45.54 12.10
N GLY A 41 -32.18 -45.17 11.82
CA GLY A 41 -31.41 -44.22 12.62
C GLY A 41 -32.04 -42.82 12.65
N GLU A 42 -32.52 -42.34 11.50
CA GLU A 42 -33.20 -41.05 11.39
C GLU A 42 -34.59 -41.03 12.04
N GLN A 43 -35.32 -42.15 12.05
CA GLN A 43 -36.57 -42.24 12.82
C GLN A 43 -36.35 -42.12 14.34
N ASN A 44 -35.22 -42.63 14.84
CA ASN A 44 -34.87 -42.49 16.26
C ASN A 44 -34.44 -41.06 16.61
N SER A 45 -33.83 -40.30 15.69
CA SER A 45 -33.54 -38.88 15.92
C SER A 45 -34.80 -38.01 15.84
N ALA A 46 -35.80 -38.38 15.03
CA ALA A 46 -37.10 -37.71 15.03
C ALA A 46 -37.84 -37.88 16.38
N ALA A 47 -37.70 -39.04 17.04
CA ALA A 47 -38.27 -39.26 18.36
C ALA A 47 -37.61 -38.41 19.46
N THR A 48 -36.30 -38.18 19.40
CA THR A 48 -35.61 -37.30 20.37
C THR A 48 -35.96 -35.82 20.14
N VAL A 49 -36.19 -35.41 18.89
CA VAL A 49 -36.68 -34.05 18.57
C VAL A 49 -38.09 -33.81 19.14
N ALA A 50 -38.97 -34.82 19.11
CA ALA A 50 -40.31 -34.74 19.70
C ALA A 50 -40.28 -34.62 21.24
N GLU A 51 -39.34 -35.30 21.91
CA GLU A 51 -39.12 -35.14 23.36
C GLU A 51 -38.58 -33.74 23.71
N ILE A 52 -37.68 -33.19 22.89
CA ILE A 52 -37.14 -31.84 23.08
C ILE A 52 -38.25 -30.79 22.92
N THR A 53 -39.09 -30.90 21.89
CA THR A 53 -40.22 -29.96 21.67
C THR A 53 -41.26 -30.04 22.78
N SER A 54 -41.55 -31.24 23.30
CA SER A 54 -42.42 -31.41 24.47
C SER A 54 -41.82 -30.75 25.73
N ARG A 55 -40.50 -30.86 25.92
CA ARG A 55 -39.78 -30.23 27.03
C ARG A 55 -39.73 -28.71 26.91
N GLU A 56 -39.60 -28.18 25.69
CA GLU A 56 -39.71 -26.73 25.42
C GLU A 56 -41.11 -26.20 25.75
N ALA A 57 -42.17 -26.90 25.32
CA ALA A 57 -43.54 -26.53 25.66
C ALA A 57 -43.80 -26.52 27.19
N ALA A 58 -43.19 -27.45 27.93
CA ALA A 58 -43.26 -27.47 29.39
C ALA A 58 -42.52 -26.28 30.04
N LEU A 59 -41.38 -25.86 29.48
CA LEU A 59 -40.64 -24.69 29.95
C LEU A 59 -41.37 -23.38 29.67
N VAL A 60 -42.01 -23.24 28.50
CA VAL A 60 -42.83 -22.07 28.16
C VAL A 60 -44.00 -21.93 29.13
N ASN A 61 -44.73 -23.01 29.41
CA ASN A 61 -45.81 -23.00 30.41
C ASN A 61 -45.31 -22.63 31.82
N ARG A 62 -44.07 -23.00 32.15
CA ARG A 62 -43.43 -22.64 33.44
C ARG A 62 -43.09 -21.14 33.49
N ILE A 63 -42.62 -20.57 32.38
CA ILE A 63 -42.34 -19.14 32.25
C ILE A 63 -43.63 -18.34 32.40
N ASP A 64 -44.71 -18.71 31.70
CA ASP A 64 -46.02 -18.06 31.82
C ASP A 64 -46.56 -18.09 33.27
N SER A 65 -46.34 -19.20 33.97
CA SER A 65 -46.72 -19.33 35.37
C SER A 65 -45.90 -18.41 36.28
N LEU A 66 -44.61 -18.24 36.01
CA LEU A 66 -43.73 -17.33 36.75
C LEU A 66 -44.03 -15.85 36.43
N GLU A 67 -44.40 -15.53 35.20
CA GLU A 67 -44.83 -14.17 34.84
C GLU A 67 -46.12 -13.79 35.59
N LYS A 68 -47.08 -14.71 35.70
CA LYS A 68 -48.29 -14.50 36.49
C LYS A 68 -48.00 -14.29 37.97
N THR A 69 -47.05 -15.02 38.56
CA THR A 69 -46.67 -14.80 39.97
C THR A 69 -45.95 -13.47 40.17
N VAL A 70 -45.09 -13.06 39.23
CA VAL A 70 -44.42 -11.74 39.26
C VAL A 70 -45.44 -10.61 39.14
N GLN A 71 -46.45 -10.75 38.27
CA GLN A 71 -47.55 -9.78 38.17
C GLN A 71 -48.36 -9.71 39.47
N ALA A 72 -48.66 -10.84 40.10
CA ALA A 72 -49.36 -10.88 41.39
C ALA A 72 -48.56 -10.19 42.51
N LEU A 73 -47.25 -10.42 42.58
CA LEU A 73 -46.37 -9.77 43.56
C LEU A 73 -46.24 -8.26 43.32
N ASN A 74 -46.22 -7.83 42.06
CA ASN A 74 -46.24 -6.40 41.73
C ASN A 74 -47.58 -5.75 42.11
N HIS A 75 -48.69 -6.45 41.92
CA HIS A 75 -50.00 -5.98 42.35
C HIS A 75 -50.11 -5.89 43.87
N GLU A 76 -49.60 -6.88 44.61
CA GLU A 76 -49.51 -6.86 46.08
C GLU A 76 -48.63 -5.71 46.57
N LYS A 77 -47.51 -5.44 45.89
CA LYS A 77 -46.65 -4.29 46.17
C LYS A 77 -47.37 -2.96 45.94
N GLU A 78 -48.17 -2.83 44.88
CA GLU A 78 -48.98 -1.65 44.62
C GLU A 78 -50.11 -1.46 45.64
N GLU A 79 -50.76 -2.54 46.07
CA GLU A 79 -51.76 -2.53 47.15
C GLU A 79 -51.14 -2.11 48.49
N LEU A 80 -49.94 -2.58 48.82
CA LEU A 80 -49.20 -2.16 50.02
C LEU A 80 -48.80 -0.67 49.96
N LEU A 81 -48.38 -0.18 48.78
CA LEU A 81 -48.12 1.25 48.55
C LEU A 81 -49.38 2.13 48.61
N LYS A 82 -50.56 1.55 48.34
CA LYS A 82 -51.88 2.21 48.47
C LYS A 82 -52.38 2.23 49.91
N CYS A 83 -52.13 1.16 50.66
CA CYS A 83 -52.48 1.05 52.08
C CYS A 83 -51.67 1.99 52.97
N GLU A 84 -50.43 2.33 52.58
CA GLU A 84 -49.59 3.28 53.32
C GLU A 84 -50.04 4.75 53.15
N ASN A 85 -50.83 5.07 52.13
CA ASN A 85 -51.26 6.44 51.81
C ASN A 85 -52.75 6.73 52.09
N SER A 86 -53.47 5.83 52.78
CA SER A 86 -54.88 6.05 53.05
C SER A 86 -55.36 5.44 54.37
N THR A 87 -55.05 6.09 55.51
CA THR A 87 -56.07 6.33 56.55
C THR A 87 -55.68 7.44 57.54
N PRO A 88 -56.55 8.44 57.74
CA PRO A 88 -56.35 9.56 58.66
C PRO A 88 -56.82 9.25 60.09
N GLY A 89 -56.22 9.93 61.06
CA GLY A 89 -56.46 9.73 62.49
C GLY A 89 -57.84 10.18 63.01
N THR A 90 -58.22 9.57 64.14
CA THR A 90 -59.08 10.03 65.26
C THR A 90 -59.65 8.76 65.93
N GLY A 91 -59.57 8.46 67.22
CA GLY A 91 -58.91 8.97 68.42
C GLY A 91 -59.42 8.12 69.60
N SER A 92 -58.58 7.81 70.60
CA SER A 92 -58.97 7.73 72.04
C SER A 92 -57.84 7.14 72.90
N LYS A 93 -57.15 8.04 73.60
CA LYS A 93 -56.78 8.02 75.03
C LYS A 93 -56.43 6.69 75.71
N GLY A 94 -55.19 6.61 76.19
CA GLY A 94 -54.84 5.90 77.43
C GLY A 94 -53.36 5.57 77.55
N LEU A 95 -52.66 6.27 78.45
CA LEU A 95 -51.43 5.88 79.19
C LEU A 95 -50.04 6.32 78.67
N THR A 96 -49.52 7.33 79.36
CA THR A 96 -48.19 7.43 80.02
C THR A 96 -46.87 7.55 79.22
N SER A 97 -46.07 8.52 79.71
CA SER A 97 -44.60 8.67 79.71
C SER A 97 -43.87 9.22 78.46
N SER A 98 -43.49 10.51 78.61
CA SER A 98 -42.12 11.06 78.41
C SER A 98 -41.64 11.27 76.95
N ALA A 99 -41.94 12.43 76.36
CA ALA A 99 -41.03 13.60 76.14
C ALA A 99 -39.89 13.32 75.12
N SER A 100 -39.91 13.78 73.86
CA SER A 100 -39.88 15.17 73.33
C SER A 100 -38.73 15.99 73.94
N SER A 101 -37.85 16.70 73.23
CA SER A 101 -37.75 17.08 71.81
C SER A 101 -36.46 17.91 71.64
N SER A 102 -35.87 17.81 70.44
CA SER A 102 -35.31 18.90 69.63
C SER A 102 -34.42 20.00 70.26
N SER A 103 -33.16 20.00 69.81
CA SER A 103 -32.48 21.06 69.04
C SER A 103 -32.80 22.53 69.37
N ILE A 104 -31.76 23.32 69.68
CA ILE A 104 -31.44 24.64 69.09
C ILE A 104 -30.19 25.24 69.79
N ASN A 105 -29.31 25.78 68.94
CA ASN A 105 -28.33 26.87 69.09
C ASN A 105 -27.60 27.19 70.40
N ALA A 106 -26.31 27.41 70.23
CA ALA A 106 -25.46 28.24 71.07
C ALA A 106 -25.87 29.72 71.00
N ALA A 107 -25.91 30.40 72.15
CA ALA A 107 -25.02 31.51 72.50
C ALA A 107 -25.51 32.30 73.74
N SER A 108 -24.53 32.62 74.59
CA SER A 108 -24.38 33.87 75.37
C SER A 108 -24.83 33.97 76.84
N CYS A 109 -23.80 34.26 77.66
CA CYS A 109 -23.62 35.19 78.78
C CYS A 109 -24.37 35.07 80.13
N ASP A 110 -23.53 35.06 81.18
CA ASP A 110 -23.56 35.81 82.45
C ASP A 110 -24.83 35.83 83.32
N ASN A 111 -24.71 35.43 84.59
CA ASN A 111 -24.34 36.32 85.70
C ASN A 111 -24.89 35.82 87.06
N HIS A 112 -23.97 35.76 88.02
CA HIS A 112 -24.09 36.08 89.45
C HIS A 112 -25.02 35.34 90.45
N SER A 113 -24.36 34.96 91.57
CA SER A 113 -24.77 35.09 92.99
C SER A 113 -25.91 34.20 93.50
N GLU A 114 -25.92 33.65 94.72
CA GLU A 114 -25.02 33.47 95.87
C GLU A 114 -25.78 32.49 96.81
N VAL A 115 -25.12 32.13 97.92
CA VAL A 115 -25.73 31.63 99.18
C VAL A 115 -25.83 30.10 99.33
N MET A 116 -24.68 29.53 99.74
CA MET A 116 -24.45 28.91 101.06
C MET A 116 -25.64 28.19 101.74
N SER A 117 -25.54 26.86 101.87
CA SER A 117 -25.35 26.16 103.16
C SER A 117 -25.88 24.71 103.10
N ASN A 118 -24.97 23.74 103.14
CA ASN A 118 -25.00 22.57 104.04
C ASN A 118 -23.88 21.61 103.64
N SER A 119 -22.67 22.08 103.93
CA SER A 119 -21.40 21.40 103.79
C SER A 119 -21.32 20.22 104.77
N SER A 120 -21.40 18.99 104.25
CA SER A 120 -20.52 17.85 104.56
C SER A 120 -21.04 16.56 103.92
N TYR A 121 -22.38 16.40 103.82
CA TYR A 121 -23.00 15.26 103.14
C TYR A 121 -22.96 15.40 101.61
N SER A 122 -23.17 16.62 101.11
CA SER A 122 -23.03 16.94 99.68
C SER A 122 -21.62 16.68 99.17
N LYS A 123 -20.55 16.82 99.96
CA LYS A 123 -19.20 16.51 99.47
C LYS A 123 -18.98 15.01 99.23
N ALA A 124 -19.52 14.13 100.08
CA ALA A 124 -19.37 12.69 99.87
C ALA A 124 -20.23 12.21 98.70
N GLU A 125 -21.45 12.74 98.59
CA GLU A 125 -22.39 12.38 97.53
C GLU A 125 -22.07 13.05 96.18
N ASP A 126 -21.53 14.27 96.20
CA ASP A 126 -20.93 14.91 95.03
C ASP A 126 -19.63 14.22 94.63
N VAL A 127 -18.77 13.76 95.57
CA VAL A 127 -17.60 12.94 95.22
C VAL A 127 -18.03 11.61 94.60
N HIS A 128 -19.10 10.98 95.09
CA HIS A 128 -19.65 9.78 94.46
C HIS A 128 -20.25 10.06 93.08
N ARG A 129 -21.04 11.13 92.90
CA ARG A 129 -21.56 11.54 91.58
C ARG A 129 -20.45 11.95 90.61
N LEU A 130 -19.43 12.66 91.09
CA LEU A 130 -18.24 13.02 90.32
C LEU A 130 -17.50 11.76 89.91
N LYS A 131 -17.41 10.75 90.79
CA LYS A 131 -16.81 9.46 90.48
C LYS A 131 -17.62 8.65 89.46
N ASP A 132 -18.94 8.61 89.55
CA ASP A 132 -19.79 7.95 88.54
C ASP A 132 -19.73 8.67 87.18
N LEU A 133 -19.61 10.00 87.19
CA LEU A 133 -19.36 10.81 86.00
C LEU A 133 -17.96 10.55 85.43
N GLU A 134 -16.93 10.48 86.29
CA GLU A 134 -15.57 10.12 85.90
C GLU A 134 -15.55 8.71 85.31
N ASP A 135 -16.22 7.74 85.92
CA ASP A 135 -16.32 6.36 85.43
C ASP A 135 -17.07 6.29 84.08
N THR A 136 -18.09 7.12 83.85
CA THR A 136 -18.77 7.20 82.53
C THR A 136 -17.94 7.94 81.47
N PHE A 137 -17.15 8.94 81.85
CA PHE A 137 -16.17 9.56 80.95
C PHE A 137 -15.02 8.60 80.65
N GLU A 138 -14.53 7.86 81.64
CA GLU A 138 -13.51 6.82 81.53
C GLU A 138 -14.03 5.69 80.61
N GLU A 139 -15.28 5.26 80.75
CA GLU A 139 -15.86 4.23 79.90
C GLU A 139 -16.03 4.72 78.45
N ARG A 140 -16.47 5.97 78.24
CA ARG A 140 -16.52 6.59 76.90
C ARG A 140 -15.12 6.78 76.31
N TYR A 141 -14.15 7.18 77.12
CA TYR A 141 -12.75 7.31 76.72
C TYR A 141 -12.16 5.95 76.36
N MET A 142 -12.42 4.90 77.12
CA MET A 142 -12.00 3.53 76.81
C MET A 142 -12.66 3.00 75.53
N LYS A 143 -13.95 3.29 75.32
CA LYS A 143 -14.64 2.95 74.06
C LYS A 143 -14.02 3.70 72.88
N LEU A 144 -13.78 5.01 73.00
CA LEU A 144 -13.15 5.81 71.96
C LEU A 144 -11.71 5.35 71.70
N LYS A 145 -10.95 5.03 72.74
CA LYS A 145 -9.60 4.44 72.67
C LYS A 145 -9.64 3.09 71.97
N SER A 146 -10.65 2.24 72.24
CA SER A 146 -10.82 0.96 71.55
C SER A 146 -11.12 1.14 70.07
N VAL A 147 -11.92 2.15 69.70
CA VAL A 147 -12.21 2.49 68.29
C VAL A 147 -10.97 3.06 67.62
N ALA A 148 -10.22 3.95 68.28
CA ALA A 148 -8.97 4.48 67.77
C ALA A 148 -7.91 3.38 67.59
N ILE A 149 -7.83 2.41 68.51
CA ILE A 149 -6.96 1.23 68.36
C ILE A 149 -7.41 0.35 67.20
N LYS A 150 -8.72 0.11 67.03
CA LYS A 150 -9.26 -0.65 65.90
C LYS A 150 -9.00 0.05 64.57
N LEU A 151 -9.18 1.37 64.50
CA LEU A 151 -8.87 2.18 63.32
C LEU A 151 -7.37 2.23 63.04
N LYS A 152 -6.53 2.37 64.07
CA LYS A 152 -5.07 2.30 63.95
C LYS A 152 -4.62 0.91 63.47
N LYS A 153 -5.24 -0.15 63.95
CA LYS A 153 -5.01 -1.52 63.48
C LYS A 153 -5.44 -1.67 62.02
N LYS A 154 -6.63 -1.20 61.65
CA LYS A 154 -7.13 -1.20 60.27
C LYS A 154 -6.22 -0.39 59.33
N LEU A 155 -5.73 0.75 59.79
CA LEU A 155 -4.81 1.60 59.04
C LEU A 155 -3.45 0.92 58.87
N ALA A 156 -2.92 0.29 59.92
CA ALA A 156 -1.70 -0.54 59.81
C ALA A 156 -1.89 -1.73 58.87
N GLU A 157 -3.05 -2.40 58.91
CA GLU A 157 -3.41 -3.50 58.00
C GLU A 157 -3.50 -3.02 56.55
N GLN A 158 -4.13 -1.86 56.32
CA GLN A 158 -4.18 -1.21 55.01
C GLN A 158 -2.80 -0.75 54.52
N THR A 159 -1.94 -0.24 55.41
CA THR A 159 -0.55 0.11 55.08
C THR A 159 0.27 -1.14 54.71
N ILE A 160 0.08 -2.26 55.42
CA ILE A 160 0.74 -3.53 55.08
C ILE A 160 0.22 -4.05 53.73
N GLN A 161 -1.08 -3.95 53.46
CA GLN A 161 -1.66 -4.33 52.16
C GLN A 161 -1.18 -3.42 51.02
N LEU A 162 -1.06 -2.11 51.24
CA LEU A 162 -0.50 -1.18 50.27
C LEU A 162 0.98 -1.46 49.98
N ASN A 163 1.78 -1.69 51.03
CA ASN A 163 3.19 -2.05 50.85
C ASN A 163 3.35 -3.41 50.16
N ALA A 164 2.50 -4.39 50.46
CA ALA A 164 2.48 -5.68 49.77
C ALA A 164 2.05 -5.53 48.30
N ALA A 165 1.08 -4.67 48.00
CA ALA A 165 0.67 -4.35 46.64
C ALA A 165 1.76 -3.59 45.88
N GLU A 166 2.47 -2.67 46.53
CA GLU A 166 3.63 -1.96 45.96
C GLU A 166 4.82 -2.90 45.75
N GLU A 167 5.07 -3.85 46.66
CA GLU A 167 6.11 -4.86 46.50
C GLU A 167 5.76 -5.85 45.40
N GLN A 168 4.48 -6.22 45.24
CA GLN A 168 4.01 -6.98 44.08
C GLN A 168 4.14 -6.17 42.77
N LYS A 169 3.78 -4.89 42.78
CA LYS A 169 3.98 -3.98 41.63
C LYS A 169 5.46 -3.87 41.27
N ASN A 170 6.35 -3.77 42.25
CA ASN A 170 7.79 -3.69 42.05
C ASN A 170 8.39 -5.03 41.64
N LYS A 171 7.87 -6.17 42.10
CA LYS A 171 8.23 -7.51 41.59
C LYS A 171 7.77 -7.70 40.14
N LEU A 172 6.59 -7.19 39.77
CA LEU A 172 6.10 -7.19 38.38
C LEU A 172 6.88 -6.22 37.49
N LEU A 173 7.28 -5.06 38.01
CA LEU A 173 8.18 -4.11 37.32
C LEU A 173 9.59 -4.67 37.16
N ALA A 174 10.12 -5.36 38.17
CA ALA A 174 11.39 -6.06 38.10
C ALA A 174 11.33 -7.25 37.13
N GLN A 175 10.21 -7.99 37.06
CA GLN A 175 9.98 -9.00 36.02
C GLN A 175 9.84 -8.37 34.63
N LYS A 176 9.35 -7.13 34.53
CA LYS A 176 9.26 -6.37 33.28
C LYS A 176 10.61 -5.82 32.81
N GLU A 177 11.52 -5.47 33.73
CA GLU A 177 12.89 -5.03 33.42
C GLU A 177 13.90 -6.17 33.29
N GLN A 178 13.60 -7.37 33.81
CA GLN A 178 14.42 -8.57 33.59
C GLN A 178 14.15 -9.24 32.23
N PHE A 179 13.23 -8.71 31.43
CA PHE A 179 12.98 -9.09 30.04
C PHE A 179 13.39 -7.99 29.06
N GLY A 180 14.69 -7.94 28.75
CA GLY A 180 15.20 -7.37 27.51
C GLY A 180 16.34 -8.23 26.96
N PRO A 181 16.50 -8.45 25.64
CA PRO A 181 15.53 -8.41 24.54
C PRO A 181 15.12 -9.83 24.06
N ALA A 182 13.83 -9.96 23.80
CA ALA A 182 13.16 -10.75 22.75
C ALA A 182 14.02 -11.65 21.83
N LYS A 183 14.19 -12.94 22.16
CA LYS A 183 14.43 -13.99 21.15
C LYS A 183 13.59 -15.26 21.33
N ALA A 184 13.30 -15.66 22.57
CA ALA A 184 12.41 -16.79 22.85
C ALA A 184 10.92 -16.38 22.91
N ALA A 185 10.62 -15.24 23.54
CA ALA A 185 9.27 -14.69 23.56
C ALA A 185 8.82 -14.19 22.18
N SER A 186 9.71 -13.65 21.35
CA SER A 186 9.38 -13.31 19.95
C SER A 186 9.02 -14.55 19.15
N LYS A 187 9.73 -15.67 19.33
CA LYS A 187 9.38 -16.92 18.64
C LYS A 187 8.07 -17.50 19.16
N ASN A 188 7.83 -17.50 20.47
CA ASN A 188 6.56 -17.99 21.01
C ASN A 188 5.39 -17.05 20.68
N ILE A 189 5.59 -15.73 20.68
CA ILE A 189 4.59 -14.77 20.21
C ILE A 189 4.38 -14.92 18.72
N GLN A 190 5.41 -15.17 17.91
CA GLN A 190 5.27 -15.39 16.46
C GLN A 190 4.67 -16.76 16.12
N ILE A 191 4.90 -17.80 16.96
CA ILE A 191 4.21 -19.10 16.89
C ILE A 191 2.75 -18.93 17.33
N LEU A 192 2.49 -18.21 18.43
CA LEU A 192 1.12 -17.93 18.88
C LEU A 192 0.39 -16.99 17.92
N GLN A 193 1.08 -16.07 17.26
CA GLN A 193 0.53 -15.22 16.21
C GLN A 193 0.24 -16.07 14.97
N GLY A 194 1.15 -16.95 14.56
CA GLY A 194 0.90 -17.90 13.47
C GLY A 194 -0.20 -18.91 13.79
N GLU A 195 -0.39 -19.27 15.07
CA GLU A 195 -1.49 -20.12 15.52
C GLU A 195 -2.81 -19.34 15.58
N ILE A 196 -2.78 -18.06 15.98
CA ILE A 196 -3.93 -17.15 15.91
C ILE A 196 -4.34 -16.90 14.46
N ASP A 197 -3.39 -16.68 13.56
CA ASP A 197 -3.62 -16.48 12.13
C ASP A 197 -4.17 -17.76 11.50
N ARG A 198 -3.61 -18.94 11.83
CA ARG A 198 -4.18 -20.24 11.42
C ARG A 198 -5.58 -20.50 11.96
N LEU A 199 -5.83 -20.14 13.22
CA LEU A 199 -7.15 -20.27 13.82
C LEU A 199 -8.12 -19.26 13.20
N GLN A 200 -7.67 -18.06 12.81
CA GLN A 200 -8.47 -17.10 12.05
C GLN A 200 -8.76 -17.62 10.66
N ASP A 201 -7.79 -18.15 9.92
CA ASP A 201 -8.01 -18.76 8.61
C ASP A 201 -8.94 -19.98 8.69
N SER A 202 -8.85 -20.76 9.77
CA SER A 202 -9.74 -21.90 10.02
C SER A 202 -11.16 -21.48 10.40
N VAL A 203 -11.31 -20.39 11.18
CA VAL A 203 -12.61 -19.80 11.52
C VAL A 203 -13.24 -19.11 10.32
N GLU A 204 -12.44 -18.43 9.49
CA GLU A 204 -12.88 -17.82 8.23
C GLU A 204 -13.27 -18.89 7.22
N GLY A 205 -12.50 -19.98 7.11
CA GLY A 205 -12.84 -21.16 6.31
C GLY A 205 -14.11 -21.85 6.79
N SER A 206 -14.28 -22.00 8.11
CA SER A 206 -15.51 -22.55 8.70
C SER A 206 -16.70 -21.60 8.48
N ASN A 207 -16.51 -20.29 8.57
CA ASN A 207 -17.54 -19.29 8.28
C ASN A 207 -17.89 -19.24 6.78
N ARG A 208 -16.92 -19.48 5.90
CA ARG A 208 -17.15 -19.61 4.46
C ARG A 208 -17.94 -20.89 4.17
N GLY A 209 -17.57 -22.00 4.81
CA GLY A 209 -18.34 -23.25 4.79
C GLY A 209 -19.76 -23.09 5.33
N ILE A 210 -19.95 -22.38 6.46
CA ILE A 210 -21.29 -22.07 7.01
C ILE A 210 -22.09 -21.18 6.06
N LYS A 211 -21.47 -20.21 5.39
CA LYS A 211 -22.13 -19.39 4.36
C LYS A 211 -22.54 -20.23 3.15
N GLU A 212 -21.65 -21.10 2.65
CA GLU A 212 -21.95 -22.01 1.55
C GLU A 212 -23.07 -23.00 1.93
N LEU A 213 -23.02 -23.57 3.13
CA LEU A 213 -24.06 -24.47 3.64
C LEU A 213 -25.39 -23.74 3.86
N ASN A 214 -25.37 -22.48 4.30
CA ASN A 214 -26.58 -21.64 4.38
C ASN A 214 -27.13 -21.28 3.00
N THR A 215 -26.28 -21.01 2.01
CA THR A 215 -26.74 -20.81 0.63
C THR A 215 -27.33 -22.08 0.04
N GLN A 216 -26.74 -23.25 0.32
CA GLN A 216 -27.27 -24.55 -0.08
C GLN A 216 -28.57 -24.90 0.65
N LEU A 217 -28.71 -24.55 1.94
CA LEU A 217 -29.94 -24.71 2.70
C LEU A 217 -31.04 -23.80 2.17
N ALA A 218 -30.70 -22.56 1.78
CA ALA A 218 -31.63 -21.61 1.19
C ALA A 218 -32.11 -22.07 -0.19
N THR A 219 -31.21 -22.57 -1.05
CA THR A 219 -31.60 -23.13 -2.35
C THR A 219 -32.40 -24.41 -2.21
N ALA A 220 -32.05 -25.29 -1.27
CA ALA A 220 -32.83 -26.49 -0.97
C ALA A 220 -34.23 -26.15 -0.42
N ALA A 221 -34.34 -25.13 0.44
CA ALA A 221 -35.63 -24.63 0.94
C ALA A 221 -36.49 -24.03 -0.18
N GLN A 222 -35.87 -23.34 -1.13
CA GLN A 222 -36.57 -22.79 -2.30
C GLN A 222 -37.04 -23.88 -3.26
N GLN A 223 -36.21 -24.90 -3.52
CA GLN A 223 -36.60 -26.08 -4.30
C GLN A 223 -37.72 -26.87 -3.62
N LEU A 224 -37.72 -26.97 -2.28
CA LEU A 224 -38.80 -27.62 -1.53
C LEU A 224 -40.10 -26.81 -1.57
N ALA A 225 -40.03 -25.48 -1.64
CA ALA A 225 -41.20 -24.62 -1.82
C ALA A 225 -41.79 -24.79 -3.24
N GLU A 226 -40.95 -24.75 -4.27
CA GLU A 226 -41.35 -24.97 -5.66
C GLU A 226 -41.97 -26.36 -5.88
N ALA A 227 -41.40 -27.41 -5.26
CA ALA A 227 -41.97 -28.76 -5.31
C ALA A 227 -43.32 -28.87 -4.59
N LYS A 228 -43.55 -28.11 -3.51
CA LYS A 228 -44.85 -28.05 -2.83
C LYS A 228 -45.90 -27.35 -3.67
N ASP A 229 -45.54 -26.27 -4.36
CA ASP A 229 -46.44 -25.55 -5.25
C ASP A 229 -46.85 -26.42 -6.45
N GLN A 230 -45.89 -27.15 -7.05
CA GLN A 230 -46.17 -28.12 -8.11
C GLN A 230 -47.06 -29.29 -7.63
N LEU A 231 -46.86 -29.78 -6.40
CA LEU A 231 -47.71 -30.83 -5.82
C LEU A 231 -49.14 -30.32 -5.57
N ALA A 232 -49.31 -29.06 -5.14
CA ALA A 232 -50.61 -28.44 -4.96
C ALA A 232 -51.36 -28.27 -6.29
N GLU A 233 -50.65 -27.90 -7.36
CA GLU A 233 -51.21 -27.80 -8.71
C GLU A 233 -51.63 -29.19 -9.25
N GLN A 234 -50.80 -30.22 -9.02
CA GLN A 234 -51.15 -31.61 -9.36
C GLN A 234 -52.37 -32.11 -8.58
N LEU A 235 -52.50 -31.77 -7.30
CA LEU A 235 -53.69 -32.11 -6.51
C LEU A 235 -54.96 -31.42 -7.05
N GLN A 236 -54.86 -30.15 -7.45
CA GLN A 236 -55.97 -29.42 -8.07
C GLN A 236 -56.35 -30.02 -9.44
N GLN A 237 -55.37 -30.52 -10.21
CA GLN A 237 -55.62 -31.22 -11.47
C GLN A 237 -56.28 -32.59 -11.24
N ILE A 238 -55.89 -33.33 -10.20
CA ILE A 238 -56.55 -34.58 -9.81
C ILE A 238 -58.00 -34.33 -9.37
N ASP A 239 -58.27 -33.25 -8.63
CA ASP A 239 -59.64 -32.91 -8.21
C ASP A 239 -60.55 -32.54 -9.39
N THR A 240 -60.02 -31.80 -10.38
CA THR A 240 -60.78 -31.50 -11.60
C THR A 240 -61.05 -32.76 -12.44
N LEU A 241 -60.08 -33.66 -12.56
CA LEU A 241 -60.28 -34.97 -13.21
C LEU A 241 -61.26 -35.86 -12.45
N ASN A 242 -61.22 -35.89 -11.11
CA ASN A 242 -62.18 -36.65 -10.32
C ASN A 242 -63.61 -36.10 -10.50
N SER A 243 -63.77 -34.78 -10.65
CA SER A 243 -65.08 -34.19 -10.91
C SER A 243 -65.63 -34.56 -12.31
N SER A 244 -64.76 -34.68 -13.32
CA SER A 244 -65.18 -35.11 -14.66
C SER A 244 -65.51 -36.60 -14.72
N VAL A 245 -64.73 -37.45 -14.04
CA VAL A 245 -65.03 -38.89 -13.89
C VAL A 245 -66.39 -39.08 -13.23
N LYS A 246 -66.69 -38.33 -12.16
CA LYS A 246 -67.98 -38.41 -11.47
C LYS A 246 -69.16 -38.00 -12.36
N SER A 247 -68.99 -36.96 -13.19
CA SER A 247 -70.01 -36.57 -14.16
C SER A 247 -70.22 -37.63 -15.25
N LEU A 248 -69.18 -38.35 -15.65
CA LEU A 248 -69.27 -39.44 -16.62
C LEU A 248 -69.91 -40.71 -16.03
N GLU A 249 -69.65 -41.00 -14.74
CA GLU A 249 -70.32 -42.06 -13.99
C GLU A 249 -71.82 -41.82 -13.83
N GLU A 250 -72.22 -40.57 -13.56
CA GLU A 250 -73.65 -40.20 -13.52
C GLU A 250 -74.32 -40.36 -14.89
N LEU A 251 -73.63 -39.96 -15.98
CA LEU A 251 -74.16 -40.10 -17.33
C LEU A 251 -74.34 -41.57 -17.75
N THR A 252 -73.37 -42.43 -17.41
CA THR A 252 -73.45 -43.88 -17.68
C THR A 252 -74.54 -44.57 -16.85
N GLY A 253 -74.74 -44.16 -15.60
CA GLY A 253 -75.85 -44.64 -14.76
C GLY A 253 -77.22 -44.33 -15.36
N THR A 254 -77.42 -43.13 -15.91
CA THR A 254 -78.69 -42.77 -16.58
C THR A 254 -78.92 -43.51 -17.90
N GLN A 255 -77.86 -43.85 -18.64
CA GLN A 255 -77.98 -44.70 -19.83
C GLN A 255 -78.38 -46.13 -19.47
N GLN A 256 -77.85 -46.68 -18.38
CA GLN A 256 -78.14 -48.04 -17.93
C GLN A 256 -79.59 -48.22 -17.48
N THR A 257 -80.19 -47.21 -16.84
CA THR A 257 -81.63 -47.23 -16.49
C THR A 257 -82.52 -47.19 -17.73
N ASN A 258 -82.13 -46.42 -18.75
CA ASN A 258 -82.87 -46.34 -20.02
C ASN A 258 -82.80 -47.66 -20.81
N GLU A 259 -81.67 -48.37 -20.74
CA GLU A 259 -81.49 -49.67 -21.38
C GLU A 259 -82.39 -50.76 -20.78
N THR A 260 -82.57 -50.76 -19.45
CA THR A 260 -83.49 -51.70 -18.78
C THR A 260 -84.97 -51.46 -19.09
N GLU A 261 -85.38 -50.20 -19.29
CA GLU A 261 -86.75 -49.87 -19.73
C GLU A 261 -87.02 -50.26 -21.19
N LEU A 262 -86.00 -50.16 -22.06
CA LEU A 262 -86.10 -50.59 -23.45
C LEU A 262 -86.17 -52.12 -23.57
N GLN A 263 -85.42 -52.85 -22.74
CA GLN A 263 -85.48 -54.32 -22.69
C GLN A 263 -86.86 -54.85 -22.25
N ALA A 264 -87.58 -54.15 -21.37
CA ALA A 264 -88.94 -54.52 -20.98
C ALA A 264 -89.98 -54.34 -22.10
N LYS A 265 -89.80 -53.34 -22.98
CA LYS A 265 -90.68 -53.08 -24.13
C LYS A 265 -90.46 -54.07 -25.29
N ILE A 266 -89.25 -54.62 -25.41
CA ILE A 266 -88.89 -55.60 -26.45
C ILE A 266 -89.62 -56.95 -26.24
N LEU A 267 -89.79 -57.40 -25.00
CA LEU A 267 -90.51 -58.64 -24.67
C LEU A 267 -92.01 -58.61 -25.04
N THR A 268 -92.62 -57.44 -25.07
CA THR A 268 -94.04 -57.27 -25.43
C THR A 268 -94.30 -57.19 -26.93
N LEU A 269 -93.33 -56.72 -27.73
CA LEU A 269 -93.47 -56.58 -29.19
C LEU A 269 -93.17 -57.87 -29.96
N GLN A 270 -92.47 -58.81 -29.33
CA GLN A 270 -92.10 -60.11 -29.91
C GLN A 270 -93.30 -61.05 -30.13
N ALA A 271 -94.48 -60.73 -29.57
CA ALA A 271 -95.73 -61.46 -29.76
C ALA A 271 -96.54 -61.04 -31.01
N GLN A 272 -96.12 -60.01 -31.76
CA GLN A 272 -96.87 -59.46 -32.90
C GLN A 272 -96.24 -59.77 -34.27
N ALA A 273 -95.14 -60.52 -34.31
CA ALA A 273 -94.40 -60.87 -35.53
C ALA A 273 -95.01 -62.07 -36.29
N SER A 274 -96.26 -61.95 -36.74
CA SER A 274 -96.86 -62.81 -37.77
C SER A 274 -97.36 -62.02 -38.99
N GLY A 275 -96.96 -60.75 -39.13
CA GLY A 275 -97.19 -59.88 -40.30
C GLY A 275 -95.94 -59.67 -41.17
N LEU A 276 -95.07 -60.68 -41.25
CA LEU A 276 -93.62 -60.63 -41.52
C LEU A 276 -93.12 -60.36 -42.97
N GLU A 277 -93.92 -59.88 -43.93
CA GLU A 277 -93.42 -59.68 -45.32
C GLU A 277 -93.41 -58.22 -45.82
N GLU A 278 -94.10 -57.28 -45.17
CA GLU A 278 -93.96 -55.83 -45.45
C GLU A 278 -92.93 -55.16 -44.49
N GLU A 279 -92.71 -55.78 -43.32
CA GLU A 279 -91.72 -55.40 -42.32
C GLU A 279 -90.27 -55.64 -42.78
N ASP A 280 -90.01 -56.69 -43.59
CA ASP A 280 -88.64 -57.08 -44.01
C ASP A 280 -87.98 -56.04 -44.93
N THR A 281 -88.77 -55.28 -45.70
CA THR A 281 -88.28 -54.17 -46.53
C THR A 281 -88.02 -52.89 -45.73
N LYS A 282 -88.86 -52.61 -44.72
CA LYS A 282 -88.67 -51.50 -43.78
C LYS A 282 -87.53 -51.76 -42.79
N GLN A 283 -87.35 -53.00 -42.34
CA GLN A 283 -86.24 -53.44 -41.50
C GLN A 283 -84.90 -53.38 -42.25
N ARG A 284 -84.82 -53.75 -43.53
CA ARG A 284 -83.62 -53.51 -44.36
C ARG A 284 -83.32 -52.02 -44.53
N SER A 285 -84.34 -51.17 -44.66
CA SER A 285 -84.16 -49.71 -44.73
C SER A 285 -83.73 -49.10 -43.40
N LEU A 286 -84.26 -49.59 -42.28
CA LEU A 286 -83.89 -49.17 -40.93
C LEU A 286 -82.47 -49.63 -40.58
N LEU A 287 -82.14 -50.90 -40.87
CA LEU A 287 -80.81 -51.46 -40.68
C LEU A 287 -79.77 -50.71 -41.52
N ASN A 288 -80.08 -50.35 -42.77
CA ASN A 288 -79.17 -49.53 -43.57
C ASN A 288 -78.99 -48.12 -42.98
N LEU A 289 -80.00 -47.54 -42.35
CA LEU A 289 -79.87 -46.23 -41.69
C LEU A 289 -79.03 -46.34 -40.41
N GLU A 290 -79.27 -47.37 -39.59
CA GLU A 290 -78.48 -47.65 -38.38
C GLU A 290 -77.04 -48.01 -38.73
N LEU A 291 -76.83 -48.76 -39.82
CA LEU A 291 -75.51 -49.08 -40.33
C LEU A 291 -74.82 -47.81 -40.83
N LEU A 292 -75.51 -46.94 -41.58
CA LEU A 292 -74.97 -45.63 -41.99
C LEU A 292 -74.66 -44.73 -40.80
N ASP A 293 -75.46 -44.72 -39.73
CA ASP A 293 -75.19 -43.92 -38.53
C ASP A 293 -74.03 -44.51 -37.72
N SER A 294 -73.90 -45.84 -37.65
CA SER A 294 -72.73 -46.50 -37.08
C SER A 294 -71.46 -46.28 -37.92
N GLU A 295 -71.57 -46.29 -39.25
CA GLU A 295 -70.47 -45.97 -40.17
C GLU A 295 -70.06 -44.51 -40.05
N ARG A 296 -71.02 -43.59 -39.88
CA ARG A 296 -70.76 -42.17 -39.59
C ARG A 296 -70.07 -42.00 -38.24
N SER A 297 -70.55 -42.67 -37.19
CA SER A 297 -69.92 -42.61 -35.86
C SER A 297 -68.50 -43.19 -35.89
N ILE A 298 -68.27 -44.30 -36.59
CA ILE A 298 -66.93 -44.86 -36.80
C ILE A 298 -66.06 -43.91 -37.62
N ALA A 299 -66.61 -43.27 -38.66
CA ALA A 299 -65.87 -42.28 -39.46
C ALA A 299 -65.51 -41.05 -38.63
N GLU A 300 -66.39 -40.59 -37.75
CA GLU A 300 -66.17 -39.47 -36.84
C GLU A 300 -65.13 -39.82 -35.77
N LEU A 301 -65.20 -41.02 -35.16
CA LEU A 301 -64.17 -41.52 -34.25
C LEU A 301 -62.81 -41.67 -34.96
N ARG A 302 -62.79 -42.13 -36.21
CA ARG A 302 -61.56 -42.19 -37.01
C ARG A 302 -61.02 -40.80 -37.33
N ALA A 303 -61.89 -39.83 -37.61
CA ALA A 303 -61.50 -38.44 -37.83
C ALA A 303 -60.91 -37.83 -36.55
N GLN A 304 -61.54 -38.05 -35.39
CA GLN A 304 -61.02 -37.63 -34.09
C GLN A 304 -59.68 -38.31 -33.76
N MET A 305 -59.54 -39.61 -34.01
CA MET A 305 -58.27 -40.30 -33.83
C MET A 305 -57.17 -39.72 -34.73
N SER A 306 -57.51 -39.43 -36.00
CA SER A 306 -56.57 -38.78 -36.93
C SER A 306 -56.21 -37.35 -36.51
N GLU A 307 -57.14 -36.61 -35.90
CA GLU A 307 -56.90 -35.26 -35.37
C GLU A 307 -55.99 -35.32 -34.14
N MET A 308 -56.29 -36.20 -33.17
CA MET A 308 -55.43 -36.45 -32.01
C MET A 308 -54.03 -36.93 -32.41
N GLU A 309 -53.90 -37.76 -33.45
CA GLU A 309 -52.61 -38.18 -34.00
C GLU A 309 -51.84 -37.00 -34.62
N SER A 310 -52.55 -36.09 -35.30
CA SER A 310 -51.97 -34.86 -35.85
C SER A 310 -51.50 -33.90 -34.75
N GLU A 311 -52.30 -33.72 -33.70
CA GLU A 311 -51.95 -32.92 -32.52
C GLU A 311 -50.74 -33.51 -31.77
N SER A 312 -50.72 -34.82 -31.52
CA SER A 312 -49.56 -35.51 -30.95
C SER A 312 -48.30 -35.34 -31.83
N CYS A 313 -48.45 -35.33 -33.16
CA CYS A 313 -47.33 -35.09 -34.07
C CYS A 313 -46.80 -33.65 -33.92
N ARG A 314 -47.70 -32.67 -33.81
CA ARG A 314 -47.36 -31.26 -33.59
C ARG A 314 -46.65 -31.05 -32.25
N GLU A 315 -47.16 -31.62 -31.15
CA GLU A 315 -46.52 -31.55 -29.83
C GLU A 315 -45.14 -32.21 -29.83
N LYS A 316 -44.98 -33.37 -30.48
CA LYS A 316 -43.66 -34.02 -30.62
C LYS A 316 -42.68 -33.14 -31.40
N GLN A 317 -43.13 -32.42 -32.42
CA GLN A 317 -42.30 -31.49 -33.18
C GLN A 317 -41.91 -30.26 -32.33
N GLU A 318 -42.84 -29.72 -31.54
CA GLU A 318 -42.57 -28.63 -30.59
C GLU A 318 -41.59 -29.06 -29.48
N LEU A 319 -41.76 -30.27 -28.91
CA LEU A 319 -40.81 -30.86 -27.96
C LEU A 319 -39.41 -31.07 -28.56
N ALA A 320 -39.32 -31.48 -29.84
CA ALA A 320 -38.04 -31.59 -30.53
C ALA A 320 -37.37 -30.23 -30.71
N GLY A 321 -38.14 -29.18 -31.03
CA GLY A 321 -37.65 -27.80 -31.10
C GLY A 321 -37.15 -27.28 -29.75
N LEU A 322 -37.91 -27.51 -28.67
CA LEU A 322 -37.50 -27.16 -27.30
C LEU A 322 -36.24 -27.91 -26.88
N ARG A 323 -36.12 -29.20 -27.20
CA ARG A 323 -34.89 -29.99 -26.94
C ARG A 323 -33.69 -29.41 -27.67
N GLN A 324 -33.84 -29.01 -28.94
CA GLN A 324 -32.75 -28.38 -29.69
C GLN A 324 -32.36 -27.01 -29.09
N ARG A 325 -33.34 -26.24 -28.59
CA ARG A 325 -33.10 -24.98 -27.88
C ARG A 325 -32.32 -25.20 -26.58
N ILE A 326 -32.69 -26.21 -25.79
CA ILE A 326 -31.98 -26.60 -24.56
C ILE A 326 -30.53 -26.94 -24.89
N VAL A 327 -30.28 -27.80 -25.88
CA VAL A 327 -28.91 -28.14 -26.30
C VAL A 327 -28.12 -26.91 -26.75
N SER A 328 -28.74 -25.96 -27.47
CA SER A 328 -28.07 -24.72 -27.85
C SER A 328 -27.76 -23.80 -26.67
N LEU A 329 -28.57 -23.82 -25.61
CA LEU A 329 -28.31 -23.04 -24.40
C LEU A 329 -27.23 -23.72 -23.55
N ASP A 330 -27.22 -25.05 -23.48
CA ASP A 330 -26.19 -25.82 -22.79
C ASP A 330 -24.81 -25.59 -23.41
N THR A 331 -24.70 -25.57 -24.75
CA THR A 331 -23.42 -25.25 -25.42
C THR A 331 -22.97 -23.81 -25.19
N GLN A 332 -23.91 -22.86 -25.09
CA GLN A 332 -23.59 -21.48 -24.72
C GLN A 332 -23.13 -21.38 -23.27
N LEU A 333 -23.75 -22.12 -22.35
CA LEU A 333 -23.32 -22.20 -20.96
C LEU A 333 -21.94 -22.83 -20.84
N GLU A 334 -21.64 -23.89 -21.60
CA GLU A 334 -20.29 -24.49 -21.64
C GLU A 334 -19.25 -23.48 -22.15
N HIS A 335 -19.55 -22.74 -23.22
CA HIS A 335 -18.66 -21.68 -23.72
C HIS A 335 -18.44 -20.58 -22.68
N LEU A 336 -19.51 -20.07 -22.06
CA LEU A 336 -19.41 -19.05 -21.02
C LEU A 336 -18.65 -19.56 -19.78
N THR A 337 -18.82 -20.82 -19.41
CA THR A 337 -18.10 -21.46 -18.31
C THR A 337 -16.61 -21.58 -18.63
N ALA A 338 -16.28 -22.00 -19.85
CA ALA A 338 -14.89 -22.07 -20.33
C ALA A 338 -14.25 -20.67 -20.35
N GLN A 339 -14.97 -19.67 -20.84
CA GLN A 339 -14.51 -18.27 -20.84
C GLN A 339 -14.28 -17.75 -19.42
N HIS A 340 -15.20 -17.99 -18.48
CA HIS A 340 -15.02 -17.61 -17.08
C HIS A 340 -13.79 -18.29 -16.45
N SER A 341 -13.55 -19.58 -16.74
CA SER A 341 -12.36 -20.28 -16.24
C SER A 341 -11.05 -19.72 -16.80
N ALA A 342 -11.06 -19.26 -18.06
CA ALA A 342 -9.93 -18.58 -18.67
C ALA A 342 -9.71 -17.21 -18.00
N ASP A 343 -10.76 -16.42 -17.82
CA ASP A 343 -10.71 -15.13 -17.12
C ASP A 343 -10.22 -15.29 -15.67
N ASP A 344 -10.68 -16.31 -14.94
CA ASP A 344 -10.18 -16.64 -13.60
C ASP A 344 -8.68 -16.95 -13.60
N SER A 345 -8.19 -17.70 -14.59
CA SER A 345 -6.76 -17.98 -14.70
C SER A 345 -5.93 -16.72 -15.00
N THR A 346 -6.45 -15.79 -15.82
CA THR A 346 -5.78 -14.51 -16.10
C THR A 346 -5.79 -13.58 -14.88
N THR A 347 -6.90 -13.53 -14.13
CA THR A 347 -6.99 -12.74 -12.90
C THR A 347 -6.08 -13.29 -11.81
N GLU A 348 -5.94 -14.62 -11.70
CA GLU A 348 -4.93 -15.24 -10.83
C GLU A 348 -3.50 -14.87 -11.24
N HIS A 349 -3.18 -14.90 -12.52
CA HIS A 349 -1.86 -14.51 -13.03
C HIS A 349 -1.57 -13.04 -12.72
N LEU A 350 -2.53 -12.14 -13.00
CA LEU A 350 -2.42 -10.72 -12.67
C LEU A 350 -2.30 -10.50 -11.16
N ARG A 351 -2.99 -11.30 -10.34
CA ARG A 351 -2.88 -11.24 -8.88
C ARG A 351 -1.48 -11.66 -8.40
N LYS A 352 -0.93 -12.75 -8.95
CA LYS A 352 0.43 -13.23 -8.64
C LYS A 352 1.48 -12.20 -9.06
N SER A 353 1.35 -11.63 -10.25
CA SER A 353 2.25 -10.55 -10.73
C SER A 353 2.14 -9.29 -9.87
N ASN A 354 0.94 -8.88 -9.45
CA ASN A 354 0.76 -7.76 -8.51
C ASN A 354 1.39 -8.03 -7.14
N GLU A 355 1.29 -9.26 -6.63
CA GLU A 355 1.93 -9.65 -5.37
C GLU A 355 3.46 -9.62 -5.48
N GLU A 356 4.00 -10.07 -6.61
CA GLU A 356 5.43 -9.98 -6.91
C GLU A 356 5.91 -8.53 -7.00
N LEU A 357 5.16 -7.66 -7.71
CA LEU A 357 5.44 -6.22 -7.77
C LEU A 357 5.36 -5.55 -6.39
N ARG A 358 4.40 -5.96 -5.55
CA ARG A 358 4.30 -5.49 -4.16
C ARG A 358 5.50 -5.93 -3.33
N SER A 359 5.93 -7.19 -3.46
CA SER A 359 7.13 -7.68 -2.78
C SER A 359 8.37 -6.88 -3.21
N GLN A 360 8.56 -6.68 -4.52
CA GLN A 360 9.65 -5.87 -5.05
C GLN A 360 9.60 -4.42 -4.54
N LEU A 361 8.41 -3.82 -4.46
CA LEU A 361 8.23 -2.48 -3.90
C LEU A 361 8.67 -2.43 -2.43
N THR A 362 8.29 -3.41 -1.61
CA THR A 362 8.73 -3.44 -0.19
C THR A 362 10.24 -3.62 -0.04
N ASP A 363 10.90 -4.32 -0.96
CA ASP A 363 12.35 -4.49 -0.93
C ASP A 363 13.08 -3.21 -1.36
N VAL A 364 12.57 -2.51 -2.38
CA VAL A 364 13.06 -1.17 -2.74
C VAL A 364 12.85 -0.19 -1.58
N GLU A 365 11.70 -0.22 -0.90
CA GLU A 365 11.45 0.62 0.28
C GLU A 365 12.46 0.36 1.41
N LYS A 366 12.82 -0.92 1.67
CA LYS A 366 13.87 -1.27 2.64
C LYS A 366 15.23 -0.74 2.20
N GLU A 367 15.57 -0.83 0.92
CA GLU A 367 16.82 -0.31 0.38
C GLU A 367 16.90 1.23 0.49
N VAL A 368 15.80 1.93 0.18
CA VAL A 368 15.67 3.38 0.38
C VAL A 368 15.84 3.77 1.84
N LEU A 369 15.27 3.01 2.78
CA LEU A 369 15.46 3.22 4.22
C LEU A 369 16.93 3.01 4.63
N SER A 370 17.58 1.95 4.14
CA SER A 370 19.00 1.69 4.38
C SER A 370 19.88 2.84 3.85
N MET A 371 19.63 3.29 2.62
CA MET A 371 20.34 4.43 2.02
C MET A 371 20.10 5.74 2.79
N ARG A 372 18.88 5.95 3.31
CA ARG A 372 18.56 7.11 4.16
C ARG A 372 19.34 7.08 5.47
N MET A 373 19.44 5.90 6.12
CA MET A 373 20.24 5.74 7.33
C MET A 373 21.73 5.98 7.06
N LEU A 374 22.26 5.46 5.96
CA LEU A 374 23.65 5.67 5.55
C LEU A 374 23.94 7.16 5.25
N LYS A 375 23.02 7.84 4.55
CA LYS A 375 23.10 9.30 4.33
C LYS A 375 23.14 10.06 5.66
N GLN A 376 22.30 9.67 6.63
CA GLN A 376 22.29 10.30 7.95
C GLN A 376 23.61 10.08 8.70
N GLN A 377 24.18 8.87 8.64
CA GLN A 377 25.50 8.57 9.20
C GLN A 377 26.60 9.43 8.55
N HIS A 378 26.63 9.51 7.22
CA HIS A 378 27.59 10.37 6.53
C HIS A 378 27.40 11.86 6.83
N THR A 379 26.16 12.31 7.05
CA THR A 379 25.89 13.71 7.44
C THR A 379 26.48 14.00 8.82
N VAL A 380 26.28 13.10 9.79
CA VAL A 380 26.87 13.21 11.14
C VAL A 380 28.40 13.17 11.07
N GLU A 381 28.97 12.32 10.21
CA GLU A 381 30.42 12.23 10.05
C GLU A 381 31.01 13.50 9.40
N ILE A 382 30.31 14.09 8.44
CA ILE A 382 30.68 15.40 7.87
C ILE A 382 30.64 16.49 8.94
N GLU A 383 29.59 16.53 9.78
CA GLU A 383 29.50 17.49 10.88
C GLU A 383 30.64 17.30 11.89
N ARG A 384 31.01 16.06 12.21
CA ARG A 384 32.15 15.73 13.07
C ARG A 384 33.47 16.22 12.48
N LEU A 385 33.71 15.96 11.20
CA LEU A 385 34.91 16.42 10.50
C LEU A 385 34.96 17.95 10.40
N LEU A 386 33.81 18.63 10.22
CA LEU A 386 33.74 20.08 10.24
C LEU A 386 34.10 20.65 11.62
N GLN A 387 33.64 20.03 12.71
CA GLN A 387 34.02 20.41 14.07
C GLN A 387 35.52 20.21 14.33
N GLU A 388 36.10 19.12 13.84
CA GLU A 388 37.53 18.84 13.95
C GLU A 388 38.37 19.88 13.18
N VAL A 389 37.97 20.24 11.96
CA VAL A 389 38.62 21.31 11.18
C VAL A 389 38.56 22.65 11.92
N GLU A 390 37.42 22.98 12.53
CA GLU A 390 37.28 24.22 13.28
C GLU A 390 38.15 24.22 14.55
N ALA A 391 38.23 23.09 15.26
CA ALA A 391 39.15 22.93 16.39
C ALA A 391 40.62 23.10 15.97
N GLN A 392 41.01 22.51 14.84
CA GLN A 392 42.36 22.66 14.29
C GLN A 392 42.68 24.11 13.90
N LYS A 393 41.71 24.86 13.36
CA LYS A 393 41.91 26.30 13.09
C LYS A 393 42.22 27.09 14.36
N VAL A 394 41.50 26.81 15.46
CA VAL A 394 41.75 27.47 16.76
C VAL A 394 43.17 27.14 17.25
N CYS A 395 43.58 25.87 17.19
CA CYS A 395 44.94 25.47 17.53
C CYS A 395 46.00 26.18 16.67
N VAL A 396 45.76 26.33 15.36
CA VAL A 396 46.67 27.06 14.46
C VAL A 396 46.76 28.54 14.83
N THR A 397 45.64 29.17 15.22
CA THR A 397 45.67 30.57 15.70
C THR A 397 46.45 30.71 17.00
N ASP A 398 46.29 29.78 17.95
CA ASP A 398 47.01 29.78 19.22
C ASP A 398 48.52 29.59 19.01
N VAL A 399 48.91 28.64 18.16
CA VAL A 399 50.32 28.42 17.80
C VAL A 399 50.90 29.63 17.08
N SER A 400 50.13 30.26 16.19
CA SER A 400 50.57 31.48 15.49
C SER A 400 50.77 32.65 16.45
N GLN A 401 49.90 32.79 17.46
CA GLN A 401 50.02 33.78 18.51
C GLN A 401 51.24 33.52 19.40
N ALA A 402 51.45 32.28 19.83
CA ALA A 402 52.62 31.89 20.62
C ALA A 402 53.94 32.15 19.85
N LYS A 403 53.96 31.85 18.55
CA LYS A 403 55.08 32.17 17.66
C LYS A 403 55.35 33.67 17.60
N ALA A 404 54.32 34.49 17.38
CA ALA A 404 54.47 35.94 17.34
C ALA A 404 55.02 36.52 18.66
N GLN A 405 54.55 36.00 19.80
CA GLN A 405 55.06 36.39 21.12
C GLN A 405 56.53 35.99 21.31
N ALA A 406 56.93 34.79 20.87
CA ALA A 406 58.31 34.33 20.93
C ALA A 406 59.22 35.16 20.02
N GLU A 407 58.77 35.51 18.80
CA GLU A 407 59.51 36.39 17.88
C GLU A 407 59.68 37.79 18.45
N ASP A 408 58.63 38.37 19.05
CA ASP A 408 58.71 39.67 19.72
C ASP A 408 59.67 39.64 20.91
N HIS A 409 59.64 38.56 21.70
CA HIS A 409 60.58 38.38 22.80
C HIS A 409 62.02 38.30 22.30
N ALA A 410 62.28 37.50 21.26
CA ALA A 410 63.59 37.38 20.63
C ALA A 410 64.07 38.71 20.01
N ARG A 411 63.17 39.49 19.39
CA ARG A 411 63.50 40.84 18.88
C ARG A 411 63.87 41.80 20.00
N ARG A 412 63.14 41.78 21.12
CA ARG A 412 63.44 42.64 22.28
C ARG A 412 64.78 42.28 22.93
N THR A 413 65.09 40.98 23.07
CA THR A 413 66.38 40.54 23.63
C THR A 413 67.52 40.83 22.67
N ALA A 414 67.36 40.61 21.37
CA ALA A 414 68.36 40.99 20.35
C ALA A 414 68.63 42.49 20.34
N ALA A 415 67.59 43.33 20.40
CA ALA A 415 67.75 44.79 20.48
C ALA A 415 68.46 45.22 21.77
N ARG A 416 68.17 44.56 22.91
CA ARG A 416 68.87 44.80 24.18
C ARG A 416 70.36 44.41 24.08
N ASN A 417 70.64 43.23 23.51
CA ASN A 417 72.00 42.75 23.33
C ASN A 417 72.78 43.67 22.37
N ASN A 418 72.19 44.11 21.26
CA ASN A 418 72.82 45.06 20.34
C ASN A 418 73.15 46.40 21.02
N LYS A 419 72.26 46.93 21.86
CA LYS A 419 72.56 48.13 22.66
C LYS A 419 73.72 47.90 23.62
N GLN A 420 73.80 46.73 24.25
CA GLN A 420 74.89 46.37 25.15
C GLN A 420 76.22 46.19 24.40
N VAL A 421 76.19 45.56 23.21
CA VAL A 421 77.35 45.44 22.33
C VAL A 421 77.84 46.83 21.91
N ALA A 422 76.95 47.70 21.44
CA ALA A 422 77.32 49.08 21.06
C ALA A 422 77.95 49.86 22.23
N ALA A 423 77.44 49.71 23.45
CA ALA A 423 78.03 50.33 24.64
C ALA A 423 79.42 49.77 24.98
N LEU A 424 79.62 48.45 24.80
CA LEU A 424 80.93 47.83 24.99
C LEU A 424 81.93 48.23 23.90
N GLU A 425 81.47 48.36 22.65
CA GLU A 425 82.27 48.87 21.52
C GLU A 425 82.71 50.32 21.77
N GLU A 426 81.81 51.19 22.23
CA GLU A 426 82.14 52.57 22.60
C GLU A 426 83.16 52.62 23.75
N GLY A 427 83.00 51.76 24.76
CA GLY A 427 83.97 51.63 25.85
C GLY A 427 85.34 51.13 25.38
N LEU A 428 85.38 50.13 24.50
CA LEU A 428 86.61 49.65 23.87
C LEU A 428 87.26 50.75 23.04
N GLU A 429 86.49 51.52 22.27
CA GLU A 429 87.03 52.64 21.49
C GLU A 429 87.64 53.71 22.39
N SER A 430 87.01 54.02 23.54
CA SER A 430 87.58 54.93 24.55
C SER A 430 88.90 54.42 25.11
N ILE A 431 88.95 53.16 25.55
CA ILE A 431 90.18 52.54 26.09
C ILE A 431 91.27 52.49 25.02
N THR A 432 90.92 52.22 23.77
CA THR A 432 91.88 52.20 22.65
C THR A 432 92.43 53.60 22.38
N LYS A 433 91.60 54.64 22.47
CA LYS A 433 92.04 56.06 22.40
C LYS A 433 92.95 56.40 23.57
N GLU A 434 92.63 55.99 24.80
CA GLU A 434 93.51 56.17 25.97
C GLU A 434 94.84 55.43 25.82
N LEU A 435 94.82 54.18 25.31
CA LEU A 435 96.02 53.41 25.01
C LEU A 435 96.87 54.09 23.93
N GLN A 436 96.24 54.64 22.90
CA GLN A 436 96.93 55.39 21.86
C GLN A 436 97.56 56.67 22.43
N GLN A 437 96.83 57.44 23.24
CA GLN A 437 97.34 58.63 23.91
C GLN A 437 98.53 58.31 24.80
N THR A 438 98.42 57.28 25.66
CA THR A 438 99.53 56.84 26.53
C THR A 438 100.71 56.28 25.72
N SER A 439 100.46 55.60 24.60
CA SER A 439 101.49 55.16 23.66
C SER A 439 102.20 56.35 23.01
N ASP A 440 101.48 57.38 22.58
CA ASP A 440 102.02 58.60 22.00
C ASP A 440 102.83 59.39 23.04
N GLU A 441 102.33 59.50 24.28
CA GLU A 441 103.05 60.05 25.42
C GLU A 441 104.33 59.26 25.70
N LEU A 442 104.29 57.92 25.65
CA LEU A 442 105.45 57.05 25.85
C LEU A 442 106.43 57.19 24.68
N GLN A 443 105.98 57.31 23.44
CA GLN A 443 106.83 57.62 22.30
C GLN A 443 107.49 58.99 22.45
N GLN A 444 106.74 60.00 22.90
CA GLN A 444 107.27 61.33 23.16
C GLN A 444 108.29 61.29 24.30
N LEU A 445 108.01 60.54 25.38
CA LEU A 445 108.95 60.32 26.47
C LEU A 445 110.18 59.54 26.02
N LYS A 446 110.03 58.55 25.13
CA LYS A 446 111.15 57.85 24.49
C LYS A 446 111.99 58.78 23.62
N LYS A 447 111.39 59.64 22.79
CA LYS A 447 112.13 60.67 22.02
C LYS A 447 112.84 61.65 22.95
N ASN A 448 112.18 62.09 24.01
CA ASN A 448 112.77 62.93 25.04
C ASN A 448 113.91 62.21 25.78
N PHE A 449 113.76 60.91 26.03
CA PHE A 449 114.76 60.03 26.63
C PHE A 449 115.90 59.71 25.67
N GLU A 450 115.66 59.59 24.37
CA GLU A 450 116.70 59.46 23.33
C GLU A 450 117.45 60.78 23.17
N GLY A 451 116.75 61.91 23.21
CA GLY A 451 117.37 63.22 23.30
C GLY A 451 118.16 63.37 24.61
N TYR A 452 117.63 62.89 25.73
CA TYR A 452 118.34 62.82 27.00
C TYR A 452 119.49 61.83 26.94
N LYS A 453 119.39 60.70 26.26
CA LYS A 453 120.43 59.68 26.06
C LYS A 453 121.50 60.20 25.12
N ALA A 454 121.17 60.99 24.11
CA ALA A 454 122.15 61.66 23.25
C ALA A 454 122.88 62.75 24.05
N ARG A 455 122.16 63.55 24.84
CA ARG A 455 122.75 64.48 25.82
C ARG A 455 123.57 63.75 26.88
N ALA A 456 123.07 62.64 27.39
CA ALA A 456 123.67 61.83 28.44
C ALA A 456 124.79 60.97 27.90
N GLN A 457 124.84 60.57 26.61
CA GLN A 457 125.96 59.94 25.91
C GLN A 457 127.02 60.97 25.54
N SER A 458 126.62 62.21 25.28
CA SER A 458 127.54 63.35 25.26
C SER A 458 128.20 63.55 26.64
N VAL A 459 127.41 63.39 27.71
CA VAL A 459 127.88 63.40 29.11
C VAL A 459 128.50 62.05 29.57
N LEU A 460 128.21 60.91 28.93
CA LEU A 460 128.72 59.56 29.28
C LEU A 460 129.99 59.21 28.51
N LYS A 461 130.25 59.87 27.38
CA LYS A 461 131.62 59.98 26.86
C LYS A 461 132.51 60.80 27.81
N GLN A 462 131.89 61.56 28.72
CA GLN A 462 132.52 62.31 29.82
C GLN A 462 132.38 61.61 31.19
N GLN A 463 131.72 60.45 31.26
CA GLN A 463 131.51 59.70 32.50
C GLN A 463 131.86 58.22 32.31
N GLN A 464 133.08 58.00 31.82
CA GLN A 464 133.75 56.71 31.91
C GLN A 464 134.21 56.47 33.36
N GLN A 465 133.29 56.31 34.31
CA GLN A 465 133.62 55.79 35.64
C GLN A 465 132.37 55.36 36.43
N GLN A 466 132.44 54.14 36.98
CA GLN A 466 131.57 53.47 37.97
C GLN A 466 130.52 52.45 37.47
N GLN A 467 130.98 51.20 37.44
CA GLN A 467 130.45 50.00 38.14
C GLN A 467 128.94 49.74 38.30
N GLN A 468 128.51 48.63 37.66
CA GLN A 468 127.96 47.38 38.24
C GLN A 468 126.52 47.26 38.85
N THR A 469 125.82 46.23 38.35
CA THR A 469 125.06 45.12 39.03
C THR A 469 123.52 45.05 39.04
N SER A 470 123.05 43.81 38.71
CA SER A 470 121.84 43.04 39.14
C SER A 470 120.45 43.61 38.84
N GLY A 471 119.39 42.86 38.49
CA GLY A 471 119.04 41.44 38.64
C GLY A 471 117.70 41.33 39.38
N GLY A 472 116.76 40.49 38.93
CA GLY A 472 115.65 39.98 39.76
C GLY A 472 114.22 40.19 39.23
N VAL A 473 113.54 39.08 38.92
CA VAL A 473 112.11 38.97 38.58
C VAL A 473 111.26 39.01 39.85
N ASP A 474 110.17 39.78 39.84
CA ASP A 474 109.26 40.02 40.96
C ASP A 474 108.24 38.89 41.15
N ALA A 475 108.23 38.29 42.35
CA ALA A 475 107.30 37.25 42.77
C ALA A 475 105.85 37.76 42.95
N GLY A 476 105.62 39.09 43.05
CA GLY A 476 104.30 39.69 43.16
C GLY A 476 103.48 39.63 41.87
N GLU A 477 104.13 39.70 40.70
CA GLU A 477 103.50 39.56 39.37
C GLU A 477 102.98 38.12 39.17
N LEU A 478 103.72 37.12 39.66
CA LEU A 478 103.32 35.71 39.68
C LEU A 478 102.15 35.45 40.63
N GLN A 479 102.13 36.06 41.82
CA GLN A 479 101.02 35.95 42.78
C GLN A 479 99.72 36.57 42.21
N ARG A 480 99.83 37.72 41.55
CA ARG A 480 98.68 38.43 40.96
C ARG A 480 98.12 37.67 39.74
N ARG A 481 98.98 37.04 38.93
CA ARG A 481 98.59 36.14 37.84
C ARG A 481 97.93 34.85 38.35
N LEU A 482 98.41 34.29 39.46
CA LEU A 482 97.81 33.12 40.09
C LEU A 482 96.39 33.42 40.58
N GLN A 483 96.19 34.56 41.25
CA GLN A 483 94.88 34.98 41.76
C GLN A 483 93.87 35.29 40.62
N LEU A 484 94.35 35.90 39.53
CA LEU A 484 93.53 36.10 38.32
C LEU A 484 93.15 34.76 37.68
N ALA A 485 94.08 33.80 37.60
CA ALA A 485 93.81 32.47 37.10
C ALA A 485 92.81 31.69 37.99
N GLU A 486 92.87 31.85 39.32
CA GLU A 486 91.93 31.24 40.26
C GLU A 486 90.50 31.77 40.09
N THR A 487 90.33 33.09 39.94
CA THR A 487 89.01 33.68 39.67
C THR A 487 88.43 33.26 38.31
N GLN A 488 89.28 33.15 37.28
CA GLN A 488 88.89 32.60 35.97
C GLN A 488 88.48 31.12 36.08
N LEU A 489 89.20 30.32 36.86
CA LEU A 489 88.87 28.91 37.10
C LEU A 489 87.51 28.77 37.80
N GLN A 490 87.21 29.62 38.78
CA GLN A 490 85.92 29.63 39.47
C GLN A 490 84.76 30.02 38.52
N SER A 491 84.97 31.03 37.65
CA SER A 491 84.00 31.40 36.61
C SER A 491 83.72 30.23 35.65
N ILE A 492 84.78 29.54 35.18
CA ILE A 492 84.66 28.38 34.29
C ILE A 492 83.98 27.19 34.98
N GLN A 493 84.19 27.02 36.30
CA GLN A 493 83.50 26.00 37.08
C GLN A 493 82.01 26.33 37.24
N GLN A 494 81.65 27.60 37.42
CA GLN A 494 80.25 28.02 37.53
C GLN A 494 79.51 27.87 36.20
N THR A 495 80.14 28.22 35.07
CA THR A 495 79.56 27.98 33.74
C THR A 495 79.42 26.49 33.43
N ASN A 496 80.40 25.66 33.83
CA ASN A 496 80.28 24.20 33.72
C ASN A 496 79.09 23.64 34.51
N ARG A 497 78.82 24.15 35.71
CA ARG A 497 77.65 23.72 36.51
C ARG A 497 76.34 24.12 35.85
N LEU A 498 76.26 25.34 35.30
CA LEU A 498 75.07 25.79 34.57
C LEU A 498 74.85 24.95 33.30
N LEU A 499 75.90 24.70 32.52
CA LEU A 499 75.84 23.84 31.34
C LEU A 499 75.46 22.39 31.71
N GLN A 500 75.94 21.86 32.84
CA GLN A 500 75.50 20.54 33.33
C GLN A 500 74.01 20.53 33.71
N SER A 501 73.51 21.59 34.34
CA SER A 501 72.08 21.73 34.65
C SER A 501 71.24 21.82 33.39
N GLU A 502 71.63 22.66 32.42
CA GLU A 502 70.96 22.79 31.12
C GLU A 502 70.99 21.47 30.33
N LEU A 503 72.14 20.78 30.30
CA LEU A 503 72.26 19.47 29.67
C LEU A 503 71.31 18.45 30.30
N SER A 504 71.14 18.48 31.63
CA SER A 504 70.18 17.60 32.32
C SER A 504 68.72 17.95 31.99
N GLY A 505 68.40 19.25 31.86
CA GLY A 505 67.09 19.74 31.44
C GLY A 505 66.74 19.25 30.03
N VAL A 506 67.64 19.51 29.07
CA VAL A 506 67.50 19.06 27.68
C VAL A 506 67.40 17.53 27.58
N GLN A 507 68.13 16.79 28.40
CA GLN A 507 68.00 15.32 28.46
C GLN A 507 66.62 14.86 28.94
N SER A 508 66.03 15.57 29.92
CA SER A 508 64.68 15.24 30.41
C SER A 508 63.60 15.58 29.38
N GLU A 509 63.72 16.73 28.69
CA GLU A 509 62.84 17.14 27.60
C GLU A 509 62.92 16.17 26.41
N HIS A 510 64.12 15.71 26.06
CA HIS A 510 64.29 14.72 25.01
C HIS A 510 63.62 13.38 25.35
N LYS A 511 63.71 12.91 26.61
CA LYS A 511 62.99 11.71 27.06
C LYS A 511 61.47 11.89 27.01
N PHE A 512 60.99 13.08 27.39
CA PHE A 512 59.56 13.41 27.30
C PHE A 512 59.08 13.43 25.85
N ALA A 513 59.79 14.13 24.95
CA ALA A 513 59.49 14.18 23.53
C ALA A 513 59.55 12.79 22.86
N GLN A 514 60.50 11.93 23.27
CA GLN A 514 60.52 10.52 22.84
C GLN A 514 59.27 9.77 23.29
N SER A 515 58.82 9.96 24.53
CA SER A 515 57.62 9.30 25.04
C SER A 515 56.34 9.76 24.33
N GLU A 516 56.23 11.05 24.00
CA GLU A 516 55.13 11.57 23.18
C GLU A 516 55.17 11.02 21.77
N LYS A 517 56.34 11.03 21.11
CA LYS A 517 56.51 10.42 19.79
C LYS A 517 56.07 8.95 19.76
N GLU A 518 56.42 8.18 20.79
CA GLU A 518 56.02 6.77 20.93
C GLU A 518 54.49 6.63 21.10
N ARG A 519 53.85 7.52 21.88
CA ARG A 519 52.38 7.55 22.04
C ARG A 519 51.69 7.90 20.72
N THR A 520 52.11 8.97 20.05
CA THR A 520 51.54 9.39 18.76
C THR A 520 51.70 8.31 17.70
N ARG A 521 52.86 7.62 17.68
CA ARG A 521 53.09 6.49 16.77
C ARG A 521 52.14 5.32 17.04
N LYS A 522 51.81 5.04 18.32
CA LYS A 522 50.84 4.00 18.68
C LYS A 522 49.42 4.39 18.27
N HIS A 523 49.02 5.65 18.48
CA HIS A 523 47.73 6.15 18.02
C HIS A 523 47.61 6.06 16.50
N HIS A 524 48.58 6.59 15.76
CA HIS A 524 48.58 6.51 14.31
C HIS A 524 48.56 5.07 13.79
N LYS A 525 49.24 4.14 14.48
CA LYS A 525 49.19 2.71 14.13
C LYS A 525 47.78 2.12 14.33
N LEU A 526 47.13 2.45 15.45
CA LEU A 526 45.75 2.03 15.74
C LEU A 526 44.77 2.60 14.71
N ASP A 527 44.89 3.88 14.38
CA ASP A 527 44.04 4.55 13.40
C ASP A 527 44.22 3.93 12.00
N CYS A 528 45.45 3.60 11.61
CA CYS A 528 45.72 2.88 10.36
C CYS A 528 45.14 1.46 10.36
N GLU A 529 45.20 0.73 11.48
CA GLU A 529 44.60 -0.61 11.62
C GLU A 529 43.06 -0.54 11.55
N GLN A 530 42.45 0.48 12.18
CA GLN A 530 41.01 0.73 12.10
C GLN A 530 40.58 1.11 10.69
N ALA A 531 41.28 2.05 10.05
CA ALA A 531 41.01 2.44 8.66
C ALA A 531 41.16 1.25 7.69
N ALA A 532 42.17 0.39 7.88
CA ALA A 532 42.34 -0.82 7.09
C ALA A 532 41.20 -1.83 7.31
N ALA A 533 40.71 -1.98 8.54
CA ALA A 533 39.57 -2.84 8.84
C ALA A 533 38.27 -2.31 8.19
N GLU A 534 38.02 -0.99 8.28
CA GLU A 534 36.88 -0.35 7.62
C GLU A 534 36.94 -0.52 6.10
N GLN A 535 38.10 -0.29 5.49
CA GLN A 535 38.30 -0.54 4.06
C GLN A 535 38.02 -2.00 3.67
N ALA A 536 38.45 -2.97 4.48
CA ALA A 536 38.16 -4.38 4.22
C ALA A 536 36.65 -4.68 4.26
N THR A 537 35.91 -4.10 5.22
CA THR A 537 34.45 -4.28 5.30
C THR A 537 33.71 -3.64 4.13
N LEU A 538 34.14 -2.46 3.69
CA LEU A 538 33.58 -1.78 2.51
C LEU A 538 33.85 -2.59 1.24
N HIS A 539 35.06 -3.13 1.07
CA HIS A 539 35.37 -4.02 -0.05
C HIS A 539 34.51 -5.29 -0.05
N GLU A 540 34.24 -5.88 1.12
CA GLU A 540 33.34 -7.03 1.21
C GLU A 540 31.89 -6.67 0.83
N GLN A 541 31.41 -5.49 1.24
CA GLN A 541 30.09 -4.99 0.87
C GLN A 541 29.98 -4.71 -0.63
N ILE A 542 30.99 -4.08 -1.22
CA ILE A 542 31.08 -3.86 -2.67
C ILE A 542 31.04 -5.22 -3.39
N GLY A 543 31.83 -6.20 -2.96
CA GLY A 543 31.80 -7.54 -3.56
C GLY A 543 30.45 -8.26 -3.44
N LYS A 544 29.69 -8.03 -2.35
CA LYS A 544 28.31 -8.53 -2.23
C LYS A 544 27.35 -7.82 -3.18
N LEU A 545 27.47 -6.51 -3.33
CA LEU A 545 26.67 -5.72 -4.27
C LEU A 545 26.98 -6.07 -5.72
N GLU A 546 28.25 -6.27 -6.08
CA GLU A 546 28.67 -6.71 -7.41
C GLU A 546 28.08 -8.09 -7.74
N LYS A 547 28.09 -9.04 -6.80
CA LYS A 547 27.44 -10.35 -6.97
C LYS A 547 25.93 -10.23 -7.16
N LYS A 548 25.26 -9.38 -6.39
CA LYS A 548 23.82 -9.13 -6.54
C LYS A 548 23.50 -8.48 -7.89
N LEU A 549 24.28 -7.49 -8.30
CA LEU A 549 24.15 -6.84 -9.60
C LEU A 549 24.34 -7.86 -10.72
N HIS A 550 25.35 -8.73 -10.61
CA HIS A 550 25.58 -9.79 -11.57
C HIS A 550 24.41 -10.77 -11.64
N GLN A 551 23.86 -11.18 -10.48
CA GLN A 551 22.68 -12.05 -10.42
C GLN A 551 21.45 -11.41 -11.07
N VAL A 552 21.14 -10.15 -10.76
CA VAL A 552 20.02 -9.42 -11.39
C VAL A 552 20.25 -9.27 -12.90
N THR A 553 21.50 -9.03 -13.32
CA THR A 553 21.84 -8.96 -14.76
C THR A 553 21.62 -10.32 -15.44
N THR A 554 22.01 -11.43 -14.81
CA THR A 554 21.75 -12.76 -15.38
C THR A 554 20.27 -13.11 -15.42
N ASP A 555 19.51 -12.73 -14.38
CA ASP A 555 18.08 -13.01 -14.29
C ASP A 555 17.30 -12.19 -15.34
N THR A 556 17.61 -10.90 -15.47
CA THR A 556 17.03 -10.05 -16.52
C THR A 556 17.37 -10.55 -17.92
N GLN A 557 18.60 -11.01 -18.15
CA GLN A 557 19.01 -11.58 -19.43
C GLN A 557 18.31 -12.92 -19.73
N ALA A 558 18.02 -13.73 -18.71
CA ALA A 558 17.22 -14.95 -18.83
C ALA A 558 15.74 -14.64 -19.16
N VAL A 559 15.15 -13.61 -18.55
CA VAL A 559 13.78 -13.15 -18.86
C VAL A 559 13.70 -12.63 -20.29
N ILE A 560 14.67 -11.82 -20.73
CA ILE A 560 14.74 -11.34 -22.13
C ILE A 560 14.83 -12.53 -23.11
N ALA A 561 15.66 -13.54 -22.80
CA ALA A 561 15.76 -14.74 -23.63
C ALA A 561 14.45 -15.53 -23.68
N LYS A 562 13.72 -15.63 -22.56
CA LYS A 562 12.41 -16.27 -22.50
C LYS A 562 11.37 -15.52 -23.34
N MET A 563 11.28 -14.20 -23.19
CA MET A 563 10.37 -13.36 -23.99
C MET A 563 10.69 -13.45 -25.48
N ALA A 564 11.97 -13.50 -25.85
CA ALA A 564 12.39 -13.68 -27.24
C ALA A 564 11.95 -15.05 -27.80
N ALA A 565 12.11 -16.13 -27.01
CA ALA A 565 11.67 -17.47 -27.40
C ALA A 565 10.14 -17.57 -27.54
N GLU A 566 9.38 -16.94 -26.63
CA GLU A 566 7.91 -16.85 -26.73
C GLU A 566 7.48 -16.04 -27.96
N GLY A 567 8.16 -14.92 -28.26
CA GLY A 567 7.94 -14.13 -29.46
C GLY A 567 8.21 -14.92 -30.75
N GLU A 568 9.30 -15.69 -30.80
CA GLU A 568 9.62 -16.56 -31.93
C GLU A 568 8.62 -17.71 -32.09
N ALA A 569 8.16 -18.31 -30.99
CA ALA A 569 7.12 -19.35 -31.02
C ALA A 569 5.78 -18.81 -31.53
N MET A 570 5.37 -17.61 -31.10
CA MET A 570 4.16 -16.95 -31.60
C MET A 570 4.28 -16.61 -33.09
N ALA A 571 5.42 -16.05 -33.51
CA ALA A 571 5.69 -15.76 -34.92
C ALA A 571 5.61 -17.03 -35.78
N ASN A 572 6.22 -18.13 -35.33
CA ASN A 572 6.16 -19.42 -36.02
C ASN A 572 4.72 -19.98 -36.09
N SER A 573 3.90 -19.76 -35.06
CA SER A 573 2.49 -20.16 -35.06
C SER A 573 1.67 -19.36 -36.08
N TYR A 574 1.83 -18.03 -36.10
CA TYR A 574 1.16 -17.17 -37.09
C TYR A 574 1.64 -17.45 -38.52
N GLU A 575 2.93 -17.71 -38.71
CA GLU A 575 3.48 -18.12 -40.02
C GLU A 575 2.88 -19.46 -40.45
N GLY A 576 2.72 -20.42 -39.53
CA GLY A 576 2.03 -21.68 -39.77
C GLY A 576 0.57 -21.51 -40.16
N GLN A 577 -0.17 -20.64 -39.46
CA GLN A 577 -1.57 -20.33 -39.78
C GLN A 577 -1.69 -19.66 -41.16
N LEU A 578 -0.81 -18.71 -41.48
CA LEU A 578 -0.76 -18.08 -42.80
C LEU A 578 -0.46 -19.09 -43.90
N LYS A 579 0.50 -20.01 -43.68
CA LYS A 579 0.79 -21.09 -44.63
C LYS A 579 -0.42 -22.01 -44.82
N ASN A 580 -1.08 -22.42 -43.74
CA ASN A 580 -2.26 -23.29 -43.81
C ASN A 580 -3.43 -22.60 -44.52
N SER A 581 -3.68 -21.32 -44.21
CA SER A 581 -4.68 -20.50 -44.88
C SER A 581 -4.35 -20.37 -46.38
N ASN A 582 -3.11 -20.07 -46.73
CA ASN A 582 -2.67 -19.95 -48.12
C ASN A 582 -2.83 -21.28 -48.89
N VAL A 583 -2.53 -22.43 -48.25
CA VAL A 583 -2.76 -23.76 -48.82
C VAL A 583 -4.26 -24.04 -48.99
N ALA A 584 -5.11 -23.62 -48.05
CA ALA A 584 -6.56 -23.74 -48.18
C ALA A 584 -7.10 -22.91 -49.36
N HIS A 585 -6.67 -21.64 -49.46
CA HIS A 585 -7.00 -20.76 -50.58
C HIS A 585 -6.51 -21.33 -51.91
N GLN A 586 -5.30 -21.91 -51.96
CA GLN A 586 -4.81 -22.59 -53.16
C GLN A 586 -5.67 -23.80 -53.55
N ARG A 587 -6.17 -24.58 -52.58
CA ARG A 587 -7.10 -25.68 -52.86
C ARG A 587 -8.44 -25.18 -53.39
N GLU A 588 -9.01 -24.14 -52.77
CA GLU A 588 -10.26 -23.53 -53.24
C GLU A 588 -10.11 -22.93 -54.64
N LEU A 589 -9.00 -22.25 -54.92
CA LEU A 589 -8.69 -21.76 -56.27
C LEU A 589 -8.58 -22.92 -57.28
N MET A 590 -7.94 -24.03 -56.91
CA MET A 590 -7.85 -25.21 -57.76
C MET A 590 -9.22 -25.86 -57.98
N GLU A 591 -10.09 -25.89 -56.98
CA GLU A 591 -11.45 -26.41 -57.09
C GLU A 591 -12.32 -25.52 -57.98
N LEU A 592 -12.29 -24.19 -57.78
CA LEU A 592 -12.95 -23.22 -58.64
C LEU A 592 -12.43 -23.30 -60.08
N GLN A 593 -11.13 -23.49 -60.28
CA GLN A 593 -10.53 -23.73 -61.59
C GLN A 593 -11.11 -25.00 -62.23
N CYS A 594 -11.19 -26.12 -61.49
CA CYS A 594 -11.81 -27.36 -61.98
C CYS A 594 -13.30 -27.19 -62.29
N GLN A 595 -14.05 -26.42 -61.49
CA GLN A 595 -15.46 -26.11 -61.75
C GLN A 595 -15.62 -25.24 -63.00
N LEU A 596 -14.73 -24.26 -63.20
CA LEU A 596 -14.69 -23.42 -64.40
C LEU A 596 -14.36 -24.26 -65.63
N ASP A 597 -13.38 -25.16 -65.55
CA ASP A 597 -13.03 -26.08 -66.63
C ASP A 597 -14.18 -27.05 -66.95
N ALA A 598 -14.88 -27.55 -65.93
CA ALA A 598 -16.07 -28.39 -66.11
C ALA A 598 -17.24 -27.62 -66.73
N ALA A 599 -17.46 -26.37 -66.33
CA ALA A 599 -18.46 -25.48 -66.93
C ALA A 599 -18.10 -25.11 -68.38
N ASN A 600 -16.83 -24.82 -68.65
CA ASN A 600 -16.31 -24.58 -69.99
C ASN A 600 -16.47 -25.81 -70.89
N ARG A 601 -16.21 -27.02 -70.37
CA ARG A 601 -16.50 -28.28 -71.10
C ARG A 601 -17.98 -28.44 -71.39
N LYS A 602 -18.87 -28.21 -70.41
CA LYS A 602 -20.33 -28.24 -70.63
C LYS A 602 -20.80 -27.19 -71.65
N LEU A 603 -20.23 -25.99 -71.63
CA LEU A 603 -20.50 -24.96 -72.63
C LEU A 603 -19.98 -25.36 -74.01
N GLN A 604 -18.81 -26.00 -74.08
CA GLN A 604 -18.26 -26.51 -75.33
C GLN A 604 -19.08 -27.69 -75.88
N ASP A 605 -19.62 -28.55 -75.01
CA ASP A 605 -20.54 -29.64 -75.36
C ASP A 605 -21.92 -29.11 -75.80
N ALA A 606 -22.41 -28.05 -75.15
CA ALA A 606 -23.62 -27.34 -75.58
C ALA A 606 -23.39 -26.62 -76.92
N ASN A 607 -22.23 -26.00 -77.10
CA ASN A 607 -21.85 -25.31 -78.34
C ASN A 607 -21.57 -26.30 -79.48
N SER A 608 -21.06 -27.50 -79.21
CA SER A 608 -20.90 -28.57 -80.21
C SER A 608 -22.24 -29.20 -80.59
N ASN A 609 -23.19 -29.29 -79.64
CA ASN A 609 -24.59 -29.64 -79.94
C ASN A 609 -25.33 -28.55 -80.74
N VAL A 610 -25.04 -27.26 -80.52
CA VAL A 610 -25.54 -26.15 -81.37
C VAL A 610 -24.83 -26.11 -82.74
N SER A 611 -23.57 -26.55 -82.81
CA SER A 611 -22.79 -26.65 -84.06
C SER A 611 -23.25 -27.79 -84.99
N ASN A 612 -24.11 -28.71 -84.51
CA ASN A 612 -24.75 -29.72 -85.35
C ASN A 612 -26.13 -29.31 -85.90
N SER A 613 -26.60 -28.08 -85.65
CA SER A 613 -27.88 -27.59 -86.18
C SER A 613 -27.85 -26.19 -86.82
N ALA A 614 -26.70 -25.57 -87.01
CA ALA A 614 -26.60 -24.29 -87.73
C ALA A 614 -25.34 -24.23 -88.59
N GLY A 615 -25.43 -24.82 -89.78
CA GLY A 615 -24.52 -24.51 -90.87
C GLY A 615 -24.79 -23.11 -91.45
N LEU A 616 -23.75 -22.56 -92.07
CA LEU A 616 -23.72 -21.40 -92.96
C LEU A 616 -23.67 -20.01 -92.31
N ALA A 617 -22.45 -19.47 -92.18
CA ALA A 617 -22.02 -18.27 -92.93
C ALA A 617 -20.58 -17.90 -92.51
N GLY A 618 -19.70 -17.79 -93.50
CA GLY A 618 -18.29 -17.47 -93.28
C GLY A 618 -18.02 -15.98 -93.10
N SER A 619 -16.91 -15.67 -92.43
CA SER A 619 -16.06 -14.54 -92.82
C SER A 619 -14.64 -14.74 -92.28
N LYS A 620 -13.67 -14.52 -93.16
CA LYS A 620 -12.23 -14.52 -92.89
C LYS A 620 -11.82 -13.15 -92.36
N THR A 621 -10.90 -13.08 -91.39
CA THR A 621 -9.83 -12.07 -91.24
C THR A 621 -8.95 -12.49 -90.06
N ALA A 622 -7.69 -12.89 -90.28
CA ALA A 622 -6.48 -12.06 -90.33
C ALA A 622 -5.96 -11.61 -88.94
N ASN A 623 -4.83 -12.20 -88.53
CA ASN A 623 -3.94 -11.79 -87.43
C ASN A 623 -3.37 -10.37 -87.68
N PRO A 624 -3.03 -9.56 -86.65
CA PRO A 624 -1.67 -9.65 -86.09
C PRO A 624 -1.48 -9.25 -84.60
N ARG A 625 -0.30 -9.63 -84.07
CA ARG A 625 0.35 -9.21 -82.81
C ARG A 625 0.41 -7.68 -82.62
N GLN A 626 0.24 -7.18 -81.38
CA GLN A 626 1.24 -6.38 -80.65
C GLN A 626 0.78 -5.94 -79.23
N ARG A 627 1.78 -5.81 -78.35
CA ARG A 627 1.81 -5.26 -76.97
C ARG A 627 0.94 -4.02 -76.73
N LEU A 628 0.40 -3.86 -75.51
CA LEU A 628 0.87 -2.90 -74.48
C LEU A 628 -0.02 -2.94 -73.22
N ASN A 629 0.63 -2.70 -72.08
CA ASN A 629 0.14 -2.24 -70.77
C ASN A 629 -1.28 -1.67 -70.73
N SER A 630 -2.03 -2.02 -69.68
CA SER A 630 -2.74 -1.07 -68.81
C SER A 630 -3.25 -1.81 -67.57
N THR A 631 -2.63 -1.51 -66.43
CA THR A 631 -3.12 -1.86 -65.09
C THR A 631 -4.22 -0.87 -64.75
N GLU A 632 -5.47 -1.32 -64.65
CA GLU A 632 -6.51 -0.60 -63.93
C GLU A 632 -7.23 -1.57 -62.99
N ASP A 633 -7.03 -1.30 -61.70
CA ASP A 633 -7.57 -2.00 -60.55
C ASP A 633 -8.89 -1.31 -60.14
N PRO A 634 -10.01 -2.02 -59.94
CA PRO A 634 -11.26 -1.41 -59.51
C PRO A 634 -11.20 -1.13 -58.00
N ARG A 635 -11.19 0.15 -57.63
CA ARG A 635 -11.26 0.62 -56.25
C ARG A 635 -12.60 0.22 -55.61
N VAL A 636 -12.52 -0.57 -54.54
CA VAL A 636 -13.62 -0.83 -53.61
C VAL A 636 -13.89 0.44 -52.78
N ASP A 637 -15.15 0.81 -52.69
CA ASP A 637 -15.68 1.96 -51.97
C ASP A 637 -15.75 1.67 -50.45
N VAL A 638 -14.81 2.24 -49.69
CA VAL A 638 -14.67 2.08 -48.23
C VAL A 638 -15.41 3.21 -47.51
N THR A 639 -16.70 3.39 -47.81
CA THR A 639 -17.52 4.44 -47.16
C THR A 639 -18.80 3.92 -46.50
N THR A 640 -19.04 2.60 -46.48
CA THR A 640 -20.29 2.04 -45.93
C THR A 640 -20.14 0.88 -44.93
N MET A 641 -18.92 0.57 -44.44
CA MET A 641 -18.77 -0.38 -43.33
C MET A 641 -18.77 0.34 -41.98
N VAL A 642 -19.88 0.21 -41.27
CA VAL A 642 -20.02 0.54 -39.84
C VAL A 642 -19.10 -0.39 -39.04
N ARG A 643 -18.15 0.19 -38.30
CA ARG A 643 -17.19 -0.53 -37.45
C ARG A 643 -17.74 -0.53 -36.01
N GLU A 644 -18.01 -1.72 -35.47
CA GLU A 644 -18.34 -1.90 -34.05
C GLU A 644 -17.14 -1.55 -33.16
N ALA A 645 -17.44 -1.09 -31.94
CA ALA A 645 -16.48 -0.57 -30.99
C ALA A 645 -15.72 -1.69 -30.26
N GLY A 646 -14.40 -1.57 -30.20
CA GLY A 646 -13.56 -2.35 -29.31
C GLY A 646 -12.26 -2.77 -30.00
N GLU A 647 -11.18 -2.04 -29.72
CA GLU A 647 -9.77 -2.45 -29.72
C GLU A 647 -8.91 -1.20 -29.97
N GLY A 648 -8.45 -0.62 -28.86
CA GLY A 648 -7.54 0.51 -28.85
C GLY A 648 -6.11 0.02 -28.65
N SER A 649 -5.23 0.41 -29.58
CA SER A 649 -3.83 0.82 -29.37
C SER A 649 -3.19 1.01 -30.75
N GLU A 650 -3.14 2.24 -31.28
CA GLU A 650 -1.90 3.03 -31.55
C GLU A 650 -0.82 2.27 -32.37
N TRP A 651 -0.39 2.69 -33.56
CA TRP A 651 0.34 3.92 -33.88
C TRP A 651 0.29 4.21 -35.40
N VAL A 652 0.13 5.48 -35.81
CA VAL A 652 0.46 5.96 -37.18
C VAL A 652 1.13 7.33 -37.10
N GLU A 653 2.34 7.38 -37.63
CA GLU A 653 3.19 8.56 -37.86
C GLU A 653 2.72 9.32 -39.11
N PRO A 654 2.54 10.66 -39.09
CA PRO A 654 2.24 11.40 -40.30
C PRO A 654 3.39 12.32 -40.73
N ALA A 655 3.89 12.10 -41.94
CA ALA A 655 4.57 13.14 -42.72
C ALA A 655 3.59 13.76 -43.75
N PRO A 656 3.74 15.06 -44.09
CA PRO A 656 2.71 15.83 -44.80
C PRO A 656 3.04 16.05 -46.29
N THR A 657 2.01 16.20 -47.14
CA THR A 657 2.08 17.04 -48.36
C THR A 657 0.71 17.68 -48.69
N HIS A 658 0.80 18.95 -49.11
CA HIS A 658 -0.23 19.92 -49.55
C HIS A 658 -1.16 19.42 -50.70
N ARG A 659 -2.34 20.01 -51.00
CA ARG A 659 -2.52 21.40 -51.51
C ARG A 659 -3.99 21.78 -51.86
N HIS A 660 -4.33 23.05 -51.54
CA HIS A 660 -5.36 23.99 -52.08
C HIS A 660 -6.86 23.58 -52.10
N GLN A 661 -7.82 24.46 -51.76
CA GLN A 661 -8.11 25.76 -52.39
C GLN A 661 -8.97 26.73 -51.53
N GLN A 662 -8.69 28.03 -51.73
CA GLN A 662 -9.57 29.21 -51.78
C GLN A 662 -10.04 29.97 -50.51
N GLN A 663 -9.81 31.30 -50.63
CA GLN A 663 -10.14 32.51 -49.83
C GLN A 663 -11.67 32.80 -49.73
N PRO A 664 -12.20 33.83 -48.99
CA PRO A 664 -11.58 35.14 -48.69
C PRO A 664 -11.89 35.89 -47.35
N SER A 665 -10.99 36.84 -47.05
CA SER A 665 -11.14 38.20 -46.45
C SER A 665 -11.97 38.47 -45.17
N THR A 666 -11.37 39.18 -44.18
CA THR A 666 -11.61 40.61 -43.86
C THR A 666 -10.94 41.09 -42.54
N GLY A 667 -10.48 42.36 -42.52
CA GLY A 667 -10.34 43.31 -41.38
C GLY A 667 -9.27 43.05 -40.30
N SER A 668 -8.10 43.71 -40.30
CA SER A 668 -7.80 45.05 -39.71
C SER A 668 -7.90 45.17 -38.17
N ASN A 669 -6.78 45.07 -37.44
CA ASN A 669 -6.07 46.25 -36.86
C ASN A 669 -4.87 45.86 -35.97
N SER A 670 -3.89 46.77 -36.03
CA SER A 670 -2.60 46.92 -35.34
C SER A 670 -2.52 46.67 -33.82
N SER A 671 -1.43 46.10 -33.31
CA SER A 671 -0.21 46.84 -32.86
C SER A 671 0.76 45.96 -32.04
N GLY A 672 2.07 46.15 -32.27
CA GLY A 672 3.20 45.68 -31.43
C GLY A 672 3.48 44.16 -31.50
N GLY A 673 4.68 43.64 -31.71
CA GLY A 673 6.03 44.18 -31.73
C GLY A 673 7.00 43.01 -31.58
N ALA A 674 7.82 42.79 -32.62
CA ALA A 674 9.08 42.06 -32.65
C ALA A 674 9.13 40.55 -32.30
N ARG A 675 8.99 39.71 -33.35
CA ARG A 675 9.96 38.68 -33.82
C ARG A 675 9.25 37.70 -34.78
N PRO A 676 9.73 37.49 -36.01
CA PRO A 676 9.32 36.33 -36.79
C PRO A 676 10.44 35.30 -36.91
N SER A 677 9.98 34.05 -36.84
CA SER A 677 10.63 32.81 -37.21
C SER A 677 10.83 32.68 -38.72
N SER A 678 11.80 31.87 -39.13
CA SER A 678 11.88 31.16 -40.43
C SER A 678 12.73 29.92 -40.18
N SER A 679 12.19 28.70 -40.03
CA SER A 679 11.63 27.82 -41.07
C SER A 679 12.62 27.60 -42.21
N LEU A 680 13.41 26.52 -42.15
CA LEU A 680 13.23 25.27 -42.93
C LEU A 680 13.55 25.44 -44.42
N HIS A 681 14.57 24.74 -44.92
CA HIS A 681 14.36 23.46 -45.61
C HIS A 681 15.68 22.80 -46.00
N HIS A 682 15.76 21.51 -45.69
CA HIS A 682 16.67 20.55 -46.31
C HIS A 682 15.90 19.90 -47.47
N GLU A 683 16.48 19.85 -48.67
CA GLU A 683 16.32 18.70 -49.56
C GLU A 683 17.46 18.61 -50.58
N LEU A 684 17.89 17.38 -50.78
CA LEU A 684 19.06 16.94 -51.55
C LEU A 684 18.79 16.97 -53.06
N HIS A 685 19.74 17.48 -53.84
CA HIS A 685 19.92 17.05 -55.23
C HIS A 685 21.41 17.08 -55.63
N LYS A 686 21.79 16.07 -56.42
CA LYS A 686 23.14 15.61 -56.82
C LYS A 686 24.02 16.60 -57.62
N ASP A 687 25.32 16.49 -57.34
CA ASP A 687 26.55 16.84 -58.11
C ASP A 687 26.73 18.33 -58.53
N PRO A 688 27.96 18.85 -58.84
CA PRO A 688 29.33 18.36 -58.73
C PRO A 688 30.30 19.38 -58.04
N TYR A 689 31.60 19.08 -58.01
CA TYR A 689 32.71 20.00 -57.67
C TYR A 689 32.46 21.48 -58.02
N ASN A 690 32.65 22.39 -57.05
CA ASN A 690 32.81 23.82 -57.28
C ASN A 690 34.02 24.33 -56.47
N PRO A 691 35.07 24.88 -57.11
CA PRO A 691 36.27 25.34 -56.42
C PRO A 691 36.01 26.63 -55.61
N PRO A 692 36.75 26.86 -54.51
CA PRO A 692 36.58 28.05 -53.68
C PRO A 692 36.98 29.33 -54.44
N SER A 693 36.18 30.38 -54.23
CA SER A 693 36.28 31.67 -54.90
C SER A 693 37.58 32.44 -54.59
N LEU A 694 38.04 33.18 -55.61
CA LEU A 694 39.23 34.05 -55.70
C LEU A 694 39.50 35.04 -54.56
N GLN A 695 38.68 35.13 -53.51
CA GLN A 695 39.00 35.90 -52.30
C GLN A 695 39.84 35.13 -51.27
N GLN A 696 39.88 33.80 -51.32
CA GLN A 696 40.74 33.00 -50.42
C GLN A 696 42.17 32.78 -50.95
N LEU A 697 42.44 33.09 -52.22
CA LEU A 697 43.78 33.00 -52.81
C LEU A 697 44.57 34.33 -52.75
N ILE A 698 43.92 35.44 -52.39
CA ILE A 698 44.50 36.79 -52.43
C ILE A 698 45.07 37.25 -51.07
N ASN A 699 44.74 36.57 -49.96
CA ASN A 699 45.33 36.90 -48.65
C ASN A 699 46.70 36.26 -48.39
N SER A 700 47.24 35.47 -49.32
CA SER A 700 48.50 34.73 -49.13
C SER A 700 49.56 35.03 -50.19
N THR A 701 49.59 36.23 -50.77
CA THR A 701 50.71 36.64 -51.62
C THR A 701 51.08 38.10 -51.38
N GLY A 702 52.09 38.33 -50.54
CA GLY A 702 52.71 39.63 -50.34
C GLY A 702 54.14 39.49 -49.87
N THR A 703 55.06 39.95 -50.74
CA THR A 703 56.50 40.25 -50.54
C THR A 703 57.50 39.08 -50.52
N ALA A 704 57.94 38.73 -51.74
CA ALA A 704 59.32 38.71 -52.24
C ALA A 704 60.52 38.53 -51.27
N ASP A 705 61.44 37.71 -51.79
CA ASP A 705 62.89 37.73 -51.61
C ASP A 705 63.53 37.09 -50.37
N ASP A 706 64.20 35.99 -50.69
CA ASP A 706 65.55 35.61 -50.26
C ASP A 706 65.79 35.09 -48.83
N ASN A 707 66.40 33.91 -48.82
CA ASN A 707 67.18 33.29 -47.76
C ASN A 707 66.56 33.01 -46.38
N GLY A 708 66.38 31.71 -46.11
CA GLY A 708 66.50 31.13 -44.78
C GLY A 708 65.22 31.08 -43.94
N SER A 709 64.57 29.91 -43.91
CA SER A 709 64.11 29.23 -42.67
C SER A 709 63.06 28.16 -43.01
N ASN A 710 63.47 26.89 -43.03
CA ASN A 710 62.57 25.73 -43.05
C ASN A 710 61.76 25.53 -41.74
N SER A 711 61.57 26.58 -40.93
CA SER A 711 60.90 26.51 -39.62
C SER A 711 59.43 26.94 -39.63
N SER A 712 58.96 27.67 -40.64
CA SER A 712 57.59 28.24 -40.62
C SER A 712 56.52 27.32 -41.22
N SER A 713 56.88 26.47 -42.20
CA SER A 713 55.93 25.57 -42.88
C SER A 713 55.42 24.42 -41.99
N ILE A 714 56.27 23.87 -41.12
CA ILE A 714 55.87 22.83 -40.16
C ILE A 714 54.92 23.42 -39.10
N THR A 715 55.14 24.66 -38.68
CA THR A 715 54.34 25.33 -37.65
C THR A 715 52.92 25.64 -38.14
N GLU A 716 52.74 26.05 -39.40
CA GLU A 716 51.42 26.26 -39.99
C GLU A 716 50.66 24.95 -40.26
N ILE A 717 51.35 23.90 -40.70
CA ILE A 717 50.74 22.57 -40.90
C ILE A 717 50.30 21.96 -39.57
N VAL A 718 51.13 22.06 -38.53
CA VAL A 718 50.80 21.60 -37.17
C VAL A 718 49.65 22.44 -36.57
N SER A 719 49.63 23.76 -36.82
CA SER A 719 48.55 24.62 -36.36
C SER A 719 47.21 24.29 -37.04
N ASN A 720 47.21 24.02 -38.35
CA ASN A 720 46.01 23.59 -39.07
C ASN A 720 45.55 22.18 -38.67
N ALA A 721 46.47 21.24 -38.43
CA ALA A 721 46.13 19.92 -37.93
C ALA A 721 45.52 19.98 -36.51
N ASN A 722 46.08 20.83 -35.64
CA ASN A 722 45.54 21.09 -34.30
C ASN A 722 44.17 21.79 -34.37
N ALA A 723 43.96 22.72 -35.29
CA ALA A 723 42.66 23.37 -35.50
C ALA A 723 41.60 22.39 -36.01
N LEU A 724 41.95 21.48 -36.93
CA LEU A 724 41.04 20.43 -37.41
C LEU A 724 40.70 19.41 -36.31
N TYR A 725 41.66 19.04 -35.47
CA TYR A 725 41.42 18.17 -34.32
C TYR A 725 40.51 18.86 -33.29
N ALA A 726 40.77 20.13 -32.97
CA ALA A 726 39.93 20.93 -32.08
C ALA A 726 38.51 21.07 -32.62
N ASN A 727 38.33 21.32 -33.93
CA ASN A 727 37.02 21.42 -34.57
C ASN A 727 36.27 20.08 -34.56
N SER A 728 36.97 18.96 -34.78
CA SER A 728 36.38 17.61 -34.65
C SER A 728 35.93 17.33 -33.20
N GLN A 729 36.72 17.76 -32.23
CA GLN A 729 36.38 17.62 -30.81
C GLN A 729 35.20 18.52 -30.41
N ILE A 730 35.14 19.75 -30.90
CA ILE A 730 34.00 20.66 -30.72
C ILE A 730 32.73 20.06 -31.34
N ALA A 731 32.79 19.52 -32.55
CA ALA A 731 31.65 18.87 -33.19
C ALA A 731 31.16 17.64 -32.41
N SER A 732 32.09 16.86 -31.82
CA SER A 732 31.75 15.74 -30.94
C SER A 732 31.08 16.20 -29.64
N LEU A 733 31.56 17.29 -29.05
CA LEU A 733 30.95 17.89 -27.86
C LEU A 733 29.58 18.48 -28.16
N GLN A 734 29.39 19.13 -29.30
CA GLN A 734 28.09 19.64 -29.75
C GLN A 734 27.08 18.50 -29.90
N LYS A 735 27.44 17.40 -30.57
CA LYS A 735 26.56 16.22 -30.65
C LYS A 735 26.18 15.64 -29.28
N LYS A 736 27.10 15.69 -28.31
CA LYS A 736 26.81 15.26 -26.94
C LYS A 736 25.88 16.23 -26.23
N VAL A 737 26.04 17.53 -26.43
CA VAL A 737 25.15 18.56 -25.90
C VAL A 737 23.74 18.38 -26.48
N ASP A 738 23.60 18.23 -27.79
CA ASP A 738 22.31 18.00 -28.44
C ASP A 738 21.63 16.72 -27.92
N ALA A 739 22.41 15.65 -27.72
CA ALA A 739 21.91 14.40 -27.14
C ALA A 739 21.47 14.57 -25.68
N TYR A 740 22.18 15.37 -24.89
CA TYR A 740 21.77 15.70 -23.53
C TYR A 740 20.54 16.60 -23.49
N GLU A 741 20.43 17.58 -24.38
CA GLU A 741 19.24 18.43 -24.51
C GLU A 741 18.00 17.60 -24.85
N LEU A 742 18.10 16.66 -25.81
CA LEU A 742 17.01 15.73 -26.12
C LEU A 742 16.66 14.81 -24.95
N ARG A 743 17.67 14.34 -24.20
CA ARG A 743 17.43 13.54 -23.00
C ARG A 743 16.73 14.36 -21.91
N ILE A 744 17.10 15.63 -21.75
CA ILE A 744 16.46 16.54 -20.79
C ILE A 744 15.00 16.79 -21.18
N THR A 745 14.70 17.01 -22.46
CA THR A 745 13.30 17.21 -22.89
C THR A 745 12.47 15.95 -22.70
N GLN A 746 13.00 14.77 -23.02
CA GLN A 746 12.32 13.49 -22.79
C GLN A 746 12.07 13.26 -21.28
N VAL A 747 13.08 13.44 -20.43
CA VAL A 747 12.94 13.30 -18.97
C VAL A 747 11.96 14.33 -18.42
N SER A 748 11.96 15.56 -18.94
CA SER A 748 11.00 16.59 -18.53
C SER A 748 9.58 16.20 -18.92
N SER A 749 9.36 15.64 -20.12
CA SER A 749 8.05 15.15 -20.53
C SER A 749 7.56 14.01 -19.63
N LEU A 750 8.42 13.04 -19.35
CA LEU A 750 8.12 11.92 -18.44
C LEU A 750 7.82 12.42 -17.02
N LEU A 751 8.51 13.48 -16.58
CA LEU A 751 8.24 14.09 -15.28
C LEU A 751 6.85 14.75 -15.25
N HIS A 752 6.48 15.52 -16.27
CA HIS A 752 5.14 16.11 -16.35
C HIS A 752 4.04 15.05 -16.41
N GLU A 753 4.27 13.96 -17.14
CA GLU A 753 3.34 12.82 -17.20
C GLU A 753 3.22 12.12 -15.84
N SER A 754 4.34 11.90 -15.15
CA SER A 754 4.36 11.33 -13.80
C SER A 754 3.71 12.25 -12.76
N GLU A 755 3.91 13.57 -12.85
CA GLU A 755 3.24 14.56 -11.99
C GLU A 755 1.72 14.55 -12.22
N ALA A 756 1.27 14.51 -13.48
CA ALA A 756 -0.15 14.43 -13.82
C ALA A 756 -0.80 13.11 -13.35
N GLU A 757 -0.10 11.99 -13.49
CA GLU A 757 -0.57 10.70 -12.97
C GLU A 757 -0.65 10.70 -11.44
N ASN A 758 0.33 11.29 -10.76
CA ASN A 758 0.34 11.42 -9.31
C ASN A 758 -0.83 12.29 -8.81
N ASP A 759 -1.13 13.40 -9.49
CA ASP A 759 -2.30 14.23 -9.18
C ASP A 759 -3.61 13.45 -9.33
N LYS A 760 -3.74 12.63 -10.38
CA LYS A 760 -4.90 11.75 -10.58
C LYS A 760 -5.02 10.71 -9.46
N LEU A 761 -3.91 10.07 -9.08
CA LEU A 761 -3.88 9.12 -7.97
C LEU A 761 -4.21 9.78 -6.63
N ALA A 762 -3.78 11.01 -6.41
CA ALA A 762 -4.11 11.78 -5.22
C ALA A 762 -5.62 12.14 -5.15
N GLN A 763 -6.23 12.50 -6.29
CA GLN A 763 -7.67 12.73 -6.39
C GLN A 763 -8.46 11.44 -6.11
N LEU A 764 -8.08 10.32 -6.75
CA LEU A 764 -8.71 9.02 -6.52
C LEU A 764 -8.55 8.55 -5.08
N THR A 765 -7.37 8.74 -4.48
CA THR A 765 -7.13 8.45 -3.06
C THR A 765 -8.03 9.28 -2.15
N SER A 766 -8.22 10.56 -2.46
CA SER A 766 -9.11 11.44 -1.70
C SER A 766 -10.57 11.02 -1.84
N ALA A 767 -11.01 10.64 -3.05
CA ALA A 767 -12.34 10.12 -3.31
C ALA A 767 -12.60 8.79 -2.59
N LEU A 768 -11.67 7.83 -2.67
CA LEU A 768 -11.78 6.55 -1.96
C LEU A 768 -11.78 6.72 -0.45
N LYS A 769 -10.91 7.59 0.10
CA LYS A 769 -10.93 7.91 1.53
C LYS A 769 -12.28 8.49 1.94
N GLU A 770 -12.88 9.35 1.11
CA GLU A 770 -14.22 9.87 1.38
C GLU A 770 -15.31 8.83 1.25
N GLU A 771 -15.22 7.89 0.30
CA GLU A 771 -16.18 6.80 0.17
C GLU A 771 -16.08 5.82 1.36
N ILE A 772 -14.86 5.53 1.86
CA ILE A 772 -14.66 4.75 3.09
C ILE A 772 -15.26 5.49 4.28
N ARG A 773 -15.00 6.81 4.41
CA ARG A 773 -15.61 7.62 5.48
C ARG A 773 -17.12 7.63 5.35
N ARG A 774 -17.67 7.75 4.14
CA ARG A 774 -19.11 7.72 3.85
C ARG A 774 -19.71 6.36 4.22
N GLY A 775 -19.06 5.27 3.85
CA GLY A 775 -19.45 3.91 4.22
C GLY A 775 -19.44 3.70 5.73
N SER A 776 -18.40 4.16 6.43
CA SER A 776 -18.32 4.12 7.90
C SER A 776 -19.43 4.95 8.54
N ARG A 777 -19.66 6.17 8.08
CA ARG A 777 -20.75 7.05 8.55
C ARG A 777 -22.11 6.41 8.30
N ASN A 778 -22.31 5.72 7.18
CA ASN A 778 -23.56 5.01 6.88
C ASN A 778 -23.79 3.81 7.81
N ASN A 779 -22.75 3.01 8.05
CA ASN A 779 -22.80 1.90 9.01
C ASN A 779 -23.09 2.38 10.44
N ASP A 780 -22.50 3.50 10.86
CA ASP A 780 -22.78 4.08 12.17
C ASP A 780 -24.19 4.69 12.25
N ARG A 781 -24.71 5.26 11.15
CA ARG A 781 -26.12 5.66 11.05
C ARG A 781 -27.06 4.47 11.20
N GLU A 782 -26.71 3.32 10.63
CA GLU A 782 -27.52 2.10 10.73
C GLU A 782 -27.69 1.65 12.18
N LYS A 783 -26.63 1.72 12.99
CA LYS A 783 -26.69 1.48 14.45
C LYS A 783 -27.58 2.50 15.18
N HIS A 784 -27.71 3.71 14.65
CA HIS A 784 -28.57 4.76 15.21
C HIS A 784 -30.01 4.73 14.65
N LEU A 785 -30.32 3.92 13.64
CA LEU A 785 -31.67 3.78 13.07
C LEU A 785 -32.68 3.18 14.07
N GLU A 786 -32.22 2.39 15.04
CA GLU A 786 -33.08 1.91 16.14
C GLU A 786 -33.67 3.07 16.96
N ASN A 787 -33.05 4.26 16.90
CA ASN A 787 -33.46 5.48 17.60
C ASN A 787 -34.12 6.52 16.69
N LEU A 788 -34.83 6.11 15.63
CA LEU A 788 -35.52 7.02 14.70
C LEU A 788 -36.54 7.95 15.39
N GLU A 789 -37.20 7.50 16.44
CA GLU A 789 -38.15 8.32 17.21
C GLU A 789 -37.44 9.44 17.99
N TYR A 790 -36.27 9.14 18.56
CA TYR A 790 -35.43 10.15 19.21
C TYR A 790 -34.90 11.17 18.20
N LEU A 791 -34.42 10.71 17.03
CA LEU A 791 -34.00 11.60 15.95
C LEU A 791 -35.15 12.50 15.48
N LYS A 792 -36.36 11.95 15.31
CA LYS A 792 -37.56 12.73 14.98
C LYS A 792 -37.80 13.85 15.99
N ASN A 793 -37.70 13.56 17.29
CA ASN A 793 -37.90 14.56 18.34
C ASN A 793 -36.78 15.62 18.34
N VAL A 794 -35.52 15.22 18.16
CA VAL A 794 -34.37 16.15 18.08
C VAL A 794 -34.47 17.05 16.85
N VAL A 795 -34.83 16.50 15.68
CA VAL A 795 -35.03 17.26 14.43
C VAL A 795 -36.24 18.20 14.56
N LEU A 796 -37.34 17.73 15.14
CA LEU A 796 -38.51 18.56 15.39
C LEU A 796 -38.17 19.71 16.33
N GLN A 797 -37.43 19.44 17.42
CA GLN A 797 -36.92 20.47 18.33
C GLN A 797 -35.99 21.45 17.59
N PHE A 798 -35.08 20.94 16.75
CA PHE A 798 -34.13 21.75 15.98
C PHE A 798 -34.82 22.72 15.00
N ILE A 799 -35.90 22.27 14.34
CA ILE A 799 -36.68 23.08 13.40
C ILE A 799 -37.61 24.06 14.14
N THR A 800 -38.27 23.62 15.21
CA THR A 800 -39.27 24.41 15.98
C THR A 800 -38.64 25.45 16.91
N LEU A 801 -37.39 25.24 17.34
CA LEU A 801 -36.55 26.31 17.89
C LEU A 801 -36.32 27.32 16.76
N GLY A 802 -37.17 28.34 16.65
CA GLY A 802 -37.11 29.34 15.58
C GLY A 802 -35.81 30.15 15.55
N VAL A 803 -35.70 31.06 14.58
CA VAL A 803 -34.53 31.93 14.29
C VAL A 803 -34.04 32.74 15.51
N THR A 804 -34.85 32.87 16.57
CA THR A 804 -34.53 33.58 17.82
C THR A 804 -33.76 32.75 18.85
N GLY A 805 -33.57 31.44 18.64
CA GLY A 805 -32.93 30.51 19.58
C GLY A 805 -31.60 29.93 19.09
N GLY A 806 -30.68 30.75 18.60
CA GLY A 806 -29.37 30.30 18.07
C GLY A 806 -28.61 29.36 19.02
N ASP A 807 -28.61 29.67 20.31
CA ASP A 807 -27.94 28.89 21.36
C ASP A 807 -28.57 27.48 21.55
N GLY A 808 -29.89 27.37 21.38
CA GLY A 808 -30.60 26.08 21.42
C GLY A 808 -30.25 25.18 20.23
N ARG A 809 -30.13 25.76 19.02
CA ARG A 809 -29.71 25.03 17.82
C ARG A 809 -28.24 24.62 17.88
N GLU A 810 -27.36 25.48 18.40
CA GLU A 810 -25.95 25.13 18.62
C GLU A 810 -25.80 23.98 19.62
N ARG A 811 -26.62 23.92 20.68
CA ARG A 811 -26.59 22.84 21.67
C ARG A 811 -27.11 21.50 21.14
N LEU A 812 -28.02 21.52 20.16
CA LEU A 812 -28.52 20.32 19.49
C LEU A 812 -27.61 19.84 18.35
N LEU A 813 -26.69 20.69 17.86
CA LEU A 813 -25.81 20.37 16.74
C LEU A 813 -24.89 19.15 17.00
N PRO A 814 -24.25 18.99 18.18
CA PRO A 814 -23.48 17.78 18.47
C PRO A 814 -24.33 16.52 18.45
N VAL A 815 -25.54 16.57 19.00
CA VAL A 815 -26.49 15.44 19.03
C VAL A 815 -26.89 15.07 17.60
N LEU A 816 -27.25 16.07 16.79
CA LEU A 816 -27.59 15.88 15.38
C LEU A 816 -26.39 15.33 14.58
N SER A 817 -25.18 15.83 14.87
CA SER A 817 -23.93 15.36 14.26
C SER A 817 -23.65 13.90 14.58
N THR A 818 -23.92 13.45 15.81
CA THR A 818 -23.73 12.04 16.20
C THR A 818 -24.80 11.12 15.62
N LEU A 819 -26.07 11.53 15.60
CA LEU A 819 -27.16 10.68 15.11
C LEU A 819 -27.16 10.56 13.59
N LEU A 820 -26.87 11.65 12.87
CA LEU A 820 -26.84 11.66 11.39
C LEU A 820 -25.44 11.41 10.83
N GLN A 821 -24.41 11.29 11.67
CA GLN A 821 -23.01 11.15 11.27
C GLN A 821 -22.63 12.17 10.20
N LEU A 822 -22.85 13.45 10.52
CA LEU A 822 -22.57 14.56 9.62
C LEU A 822 -21.06 14.72 9.42
N SER A 823 -20.63 15.03 8.19
CA SER A 823 -19.23 15.35 7.91
C SER A 823 -18.84 16.66 8.62
N PRO A 824 -17.54 16.87 8.91
CA PRO A 824 -17.06 18.13 9.44
C PRO A 824 -17.44 19.34 8.58
N VAL A 825 -17.53 19.15 7.25
CA VAL A 825 -17.97 20.19 6.30
C VAL A 825 -19.45 20.52 6.48
N GLU A 826 -20.31 19.51 6.61
CA GLU A 826 -21.75 19.69 6.84
C GLU A 826 -22.03 20.34 8.20
N VAL A 827 -21.32 19.91 9.26
CA VAL A 827 -21.42 20.54 10.58
C VAL A 827 -21.00 22.00 10.53
N THR A 828 -19.93 22.32 9.79
CA THR A 828 -19.46 23.71 9.61
C THR A 828 -20.48 24.55 8.85
N LYS A 829 -21.11 23.99 7.81
CA LYS A 829 -22.18 24.64 7.04
C LYS A 829 -23.45 24.91 7.87
N ILE A 830 -23.84 23.95 8.72
CA ILE A 830 -24.98 24.14 9.62
C ILE A 830 -24.63 25.17 10.69
N LYS A 831 -23.40 25.14 11.23
CA LYS A 831 -22.92 26.11 12.23
C LYS A 831 -22.86 27.54 11.67
N SER A 832 -22.41 27.74 10.43
CA SER A 832 -22.42 29.06 9.79
C SER A 832 -23.85 29.57 9.53
N THR A 833 -24.77 28.66 9.19
CA THR A 833 -26.19 28.98 9.01
C THR A 833 -26.87 29.34 10.35
N ILE A 834 -26.51 28.67 11.46
CA ILE A 834 -27.03 28.97 12.81
C ILE A 834 -26.52 30.32 13.31
N LYS A 835 -25.25 30.65 13.05
CA LYS A 835 -24.63 31.93 13.44
C LYS A 835 -25.06 33.12 12.57
N GLY A 836 -25.81 32.88 11.49
CA GLY A 836 -26.25 33.94 10.57
C GLY A 836 -25.11 34.53 9.72
N GLU A 837 -23.97 33.84 9.63
CA GLU A 837 -22.75 34.33 8.96
C GLU A 837 -22.58 33.72 7.55
N GLY A 838 -23.67 33.17 6.98
CA GLY A 838 -23.73 32.62 5.64
C GLY A 838 -24.33 33.62 4.64
N ASP A 839 -23.46 34.31 3.92
CA ASP A 839 -23.60 34.91 2.59
C ASP A 839 -25.02 35.38 2.16
N ALA A 840 -25.26 36.68 2.34
CA ALA A 840 -26.48 37.39 1.92
C ALA A 840 -26.61 37.54 0.38
N SER A 841 -26.08 36.60 -0.41
CA SER A 841 -26.14 36.63 -1.88
C SER A 841 -26.86 35.43 -2.52
N ALA A 842 -27.46 34.52 -1.75
CA ALA A 842 -28.28 33.42 -2.27
C ALA A 842 -29.74 33.53 -1.77
N GLY A 843 -30.38 34.65 -2.08
CA GLY A 843 -31.83 34.77 -1.93
C GLY A 843 -32.55 33.79 -2.88
N SER A 844 -33.45 32.98 -2.31
CA SER A 844 -34.51 32.28 -3.04
C SER A 844 -34.14 31.10 -3.95
N ALA A 845 -33.32 30.16 -3.49
CA ALA A 845 -33.37 28.78 -4.00
C ALA A 845 -34.32 27.95 -3.14
N GLY A 846 -35.62 28.28 -3.24
CA GLY A 846 -36.69 27.48 -2.66
C GLY A 846 -36.82 26.14 -3.38
N TRP A 847 -37.45 25.18 -2.70
CA TRP A 847 -37.71 23.79 -3.07
C TRP A 847 -38.32 23.55 -4.49
N GLY A 848 -38.64 24.59 -5.24
CA GLY A 848 -39.15 24.52 -6.61
C GLY A 848 -38.13 24.07 -7.67
N SER A 849 -36.82 24.17 -7.43
CA SER A 849 -35.82 23.76 -8.44
C SER A 849 -35.77 22.25 -8.67
N TYR A 850 -36.21 21.43 -7.71
CA TYR A 850 -36.23 19.97 -7.86
C TYR A 850 -37.53 19.44 -8.50
N LEU A 851 -38.57 20.26 -8.57
CA LEU A 851 -39.87 19.87 -9.15
C LEU A 851 -39.84 19.77 -10.69
N HIS A 852 -38.88 20.40 -11.37
CA HIS A 852 -38.73 20.31 -12.82
C HIS A 852 -38.20 18.95 -13.32
N MET A 853 -37.65 18.11 -12.44
CA MET A 853 -37.19 16.77 -12.82
C MET A 853 -38.32 15.73 -12.85
N TRP A 854 -39.51 16.05 -12.34
CA TRP A 854 -40.64 15.11 -12.23
C TRP A 854 -41.83 15.43 -13.16
N SER A 855 -41.79 16.52 -13.94
CA SER A 855 -42.84 16.84 -14.93
C SER A 855 -42.43 16.50 -16.37
N GLY A 856 -41.83 15.32 -16.56
CA GLY A 856 -41.56 14.72 -17.86
C GLY A 856 -42.24 13.36 -17.98
N ARG A 857 -43.56 13.38 -18.16
CA ARG A 857 -44.33 12.26 -18.73
C ARG A 857 -45.26 12.80 -19.79
#